data_AF-F9DW88-F1
#
_entry.id   AF-F9DW88-F1
#
_cell.length_a   1.000
_cell.length_b   1.000
_cell.length_c   1.000
_cell.angle_alpha   90.00
_cell.angle_beta   90.00
_cell.angle_gamma   90.00
#
_symmetry.space_group_name_H-M   'P 1'
#
loop_
_entity.id
_entity.type
_entity.pdbx_description
1 polymer ?
#
loop_
_entity_poly.entity_id
_entity_poly.type
_entity_poly.pdbx_seq_one_letter_code
_entity_poly.pdbx_strand_id
1 'polypeptide(L)'
;MKPITLTMTAFGPYKDTETVDFRDLKEHRLFVISGKTGAGKTTIFDGICFALYGLASGEDRTDSKALRSQFADDSVQTTVELLFDIHQRRYRVLRQIPYRKRGNKSETPARCELYEVKGGQDIPVVDRQIVTEVNEKIEQLLGFTHAQFSQIMMLPQGEFRKFLTSDTGNKEAIMRKIFKTEPYQKIVDRLRAKKDEAKMEYLRQKQLSDAILHQIPAKLPVRDALLFTELESEYPNFHQLILGLQEEQQYYQAQSAEKHEDYTLFYTSHNDKQKELHSARTTNELFEKLHKRQEDLQQLYAQQDEMTSLEQQLQAAERAARLEDLEQQVKSNKLEQDKKDSSYQEVVHLLADANEQLANIMSVYEQEKAKESDRTASKEELLRLNGLLPTVSGLAAQRQQLELLQKKADQLEAQLQKNYQTVEQQRANSISRKIEIEELESTLEDYELHLDELAAITDIAKQLKLYKEKVHELQQLHLQYETAKEEYEEYALAYRLLEDRWIGNQAVLLAASLKEGEGCPVCGSAHHPAKATGLEGHSVTKRQLDDAKQELASKERVFHTTSAEVRQIKQDLEKLKRELDERHVDFERDYKAEQMNLENKVAMLRKNRDVLKQKRDAESQVKIAMDEQMDEIQKLEQRRNETKSELETKRAVYDHTIASVPEDVRELAALNEQIRIKEAISQQLEDAWLKVQKQLQEANILRTQMELREQMEKQAVAEMKEKLNRSTLAFKKRLEEEGFTSEESYLKVKLSSSDRQEIRHRL
;
A
#
# COMPACT_ATOMS: atom_id res chain seq x y z
N MET A 1 -40.55 8.07 30.14
CA MET A 1 -40.54 7.52 31.51
C MET A 1 -41.16 8.57 32.44
N LYS A 2 -41.92 8.17 33.45
CA LYS A 2 -42.51 9.06 34.47
C LYS A 2 -42.09 8.60 35.87
N PRO A 3 -41.34 9.38 36.66
CA PRO A 3 -41.04 9.03 38.05
C PRO A 3 -42.32 9.10 38.90
N ILE A 4 -42.46 8.17 39.85
CA ILE A 4 -43.60 8.06 40.76
C ILE A 4 -43.15 8.43 42.18
N THR A 5 -42.14 7.74 42.71
CA THR A 5 -41.53 8.06 44.00
C THR A 5 -40.02 7.88 43.93
N LEU A 6 -39.29 8.80 44.55
CA LEU A 6 -37.84 8.71 44.75
C LEU A 6 -37.56 8.72 46.25
N THR A 7 -36.98 7.64 46.77
CA THR A 7 -36.59 7.51 48.18
C THR A 7 -35.07 7.47 48.27
N MET A 8 -34.47 8.37 49.03
CA MET A 8 -33.02 8.50 49.20
C MET A 8 -32.68 8.39 50.69
N THR A 9 -31.72 7.55 51.05
CA THR A 9 -31.23 7.42 52.43
C THR A 9 -29.72 7.63 52.45
N ALA A 10 -29.22 8.52 53.31
CA ALA A 10 -27.80 8.81 53.47
C ALA A 10 -27.09 9.14 52.14
N PHE A 11 -27.71 9.98 51.30
CA PHE A 11 -27.31 10.28 49.92
C PHE A 11 -27.15 11.79 49.69
N GLY A 12 -25.96 12.22 49.25
CA GLY A 12 -25.60 13.64 49.09
C GLY A 12 -25.74 14.44 50.39
N PRO A 13 -26.42 15.60 50.42
CA PRO A 13 -26.65 16.35 51.64
C PRO A 13 -27.76 15.76 52.53
N TYR A 14 -28.53 14.77 52.06
CA TYR A 14 -29.60 14.14 52.84
C TYR A 14 -29.02 13.09 53.80
N LYS A 15 -29.03 13.40 55.10
CA LYS A 15 -28.56 12.52 56.16
C LYS A 15 -29.52 11.35 56.37
N ASP A 16 -30.80 11.66 56.56
CA ASP A 16 -31.86 10.72 56.90
C ASP A 16 -32.56 10.20 55.63
N THR A 17 -33.59 9.37 55.80
CA THR A 17 -34.41 8.89 54.68
C THR A 17 -35.40 9.98 54.26
N GLU A 18 -35.27 10.44 53.02
CA GLU A 18 -36.13 11.43 52.40
C GLU A 18 -36.85 10.82 51.20
N THR A 19 -38.16 11.05 51.10
CA THR A 19 -39.01 10.53 50.02
C THR A 19 -39.67 11.67 49.28
N VAL A 20 -39.43 11.75 47.97
CA VAL A 20 -40.12 12.66 47.05
C VAL A 20 -41.22 11.88 46.34
N ASP A 21 -42.48 12.20 46.65
CA ASP A 21 -43.64 11.63 45.97
C ASP A 21 -44.10 12.55 44.82
N PHE A 22 -43.83 12.14 43.59
CA PHE A 22 -44.24 12.89 42.41
C PHE A 22 -45.75 12.79 42.13
N ARG A 23 -46.49 11.91 42.82
CA ARG A 23 -47.95 11.83 42.70
C ARG A 23 -48.66 13.02 43.33
N ASP A 24 -48.01 13.70 44.29
CA ASP A 24 -48.53 14.91 44.92
C ASP A 24 -48.72 16.05 43.90
N LEU A 25 -47.99 16.00 42.78
CA LEU A 25 -48.11 16.95 41.67
C LEU A 25 -49.40 16.77 40.84
N LYS A 26 -50.14 15.66 41.03
CA LYS A 26 -51.39 15.33 40.33
C LYS A 26 -51.27 15.49 38.80
N GLU A 27 -52.07 16.36 38.19
CA GLU A 27 -52.08 16.64 36.74
C GLU A 27 -51.07 17.69 36.31
N HIS A 28 -50.38 18.34 37.25
CA HIS A 28 -49.40 19.39 36.93
C HIS A 28 -48.10 18.79 36.39
N ARG A 29 -47.85 19.01 35.10
CA ARG A 29 -46.66 18.50 34.38
C ARG A 29 -45.44 19.39 34.50
N LEU A 30 -45.60 20.61 35.04
CA LEU A 30 -44.55 21.57 35.28
C LEU A 30 -44.51 21.91 36.76
N PHE A 31 -43.34 21.79 37.37
CA PHE A 31 -43.12 22.10 38.77
C PHE A 31 -41.71 22.65 38.95
N VAL A 32 -41.49 23.38 40.05
CA VAL A 32 -40.21 24.01 40.38
C VAL A 32 -39.71 23.46 41.69
N ILE A 33 -38.46 23.00 41.71
CA ILE A 33 -37.74 22.65 42.94
C ILE A 33 -36.97 23.90 43.38
N SER A 34 -37.43 24.55 44.46
CA SER A 34 -36.81 25.76 45.01
C SER A 34 -36.09 25.50 46.33
N GLY A 35 -35.08 26.31 46.65
CA GLY A 35 -34.26 26.20 47.85
C GLY A 35 -32.96 26.98 47.74
N LYS A 36 -32.25 27.17 48.87
CA LYS A 36 -30.94 27.87 48.89
C LYS A 36 -29.89 27.11 48.07
N THR A 37 -28.83 27.79 47.62
CA THR A 37 -27.67 27.13 47.00
C THR A 37 -27.08 26.12 47.99
N GLY A 38 -26.75 24.91 47.52
CA GLY A 38 -26.26 23.82 48.38
C GLY A 38 -27.35 23.00 49.10
N ALA A 39 -28.64 23.35 48.99
CA ALA A 39 -29.74 22.63 49.66
C ALA A 39 -30.09 21.25 49.06
N GLY A 40 -29.27 20.70 48.16
CA GLY A 40 -29.51 19.37 47.58
C GLY A 40 -30.46 19.29 46.37
N LYS A 41 -30.84 20.43 45.77
CA LYS A 41 -31.72 20.44 44.58
C LYS A 41 -31.22 19.54 43.43
N THR A 42 -29.94 19.63 43.10
CA THR A 42 -29.30 18.78 42.08
C THR A 42 -29.22 17.32 42.53
N THR A 43 -29.15 17.06 43.83
CA THR A 43 -29.08 15.69 44.38
C THR A 43 -30.35 14.89 44.10
N ILE A 44 -31.52 15.52 43.98
CA ILE A 44 -32.76 14.84 43.57
C ILE A 44 -32.59 14.26 42.15
N PHE A 45 -32.02 15.02 41.23
CA PHE A 45 -31.72 14.57 39.87
C PHE A 45 -30.60 13.52 39.84
N ASP A 46 -29.56 13.70 40.66
CA ASP A 46 -28.52 12.69 40.86
C ASP A 46 -29.11 11.38 41.41
N GLY A 47 -30.12 11.45 42.28
CA GLY A 47 -30.80 10.28 42.83
C GLY A 47 -31.56 9.49 41.76
N ILE A 48 -32.28 10.17 40.86
CA ILE A 48 -32.95 9.52 39.72
C ILE A 48 -31.92 8.87 38.80
N CYS A 49 -30.86 9.60 38.43
CA CYS A 49 -29.81 9.07 37.56
C CYS A 49 -29.08 7.89 38.19
N PHE A 50 -28.75 7.99 39.47
CA PHE A 50 -28.07 6.95 40.22
C PHE A 50 -28.95 5.70 40.34
N ALA A 51 -30.24 5.85 40.64
CA ALA A 51 -31.16 4.72 40.69
C ALA A 51 -31.21 3.97 39.35
N LEU A 52 -31.26 4.70 38.23
CA LEU A 52 -31.35 4.12 36.89
C LEU A 52 -30.03 3.52 36.40
N TYR A 53 -28.92 4.24 36.52
CA TYR A 53 -27.66 3.89 35.86
C TYR A 53 -26.48 3.62 36.81
N GLY A 54 -26.64 3.89 38.11
CA GLY A 54 -25.56 3.77 39.11
C GLY A 54 -24.55 4.92 39.09
N LEU A 55 -24.81 5.97 38.31
CA LEU A 55 -23.96 7.14 38.13
C LEU A 55 -24.73 8.43 38.41
N ALA A 56 -24.04 9.49 38.82
CA ALA A 56 -24.64 10.81 39.01
C ALA A 56 -25.05 11.46 37.66
N SER A 57 -25.73 12.60 37.72
CA SER A 57 -26.25 13.28 36.53
C SER A 57 -25.22 14.09 35.71
N GLY A 58 -23.98 14.29 36.21
CA GLY A 58 -22.95 15.09 35.52
C GLY A 58 -21.56 14.44 35.50
N GLU A 59 -20.75 14.81 34.50
CA GLU A 59 -19.41 14.23 34.24
C GLU A 59 -18.38 14.47 35.36
N ASP A 60 -18.49 15.56 36.13
CA ASP A 60 -17.55 15.90 37.22
C ASP A 60 -17.76 15.05 38.50
N ARG A 61 -18.78 14.17 38.50
CA ARG A 61 -19.20 13.35 39.66
C ARG A 61 -19.21 11.87 39.32
N THR A 62 -18.16 11.38 38.66
CA THR A 62 -17.99 9.98 38.25
C THR A 62 -17.77 9.02 39.42
N ASP A 63 -17.28 9.51 40.56
CA ASP A 63 -17.15 8.68 41.76
C ASP A 63 -18.50 8.54 42.48
N SER A 64 -19.23 7.47 42.14
CA SER A 64 -20.49 7.10 42.80
C SER A 64 -20.35 6.92 44.33
N LYS A 65 -19.16 6.61 44.87
CA LYS A 65 -18.95 6.48 46.32
C LYS A 65 -18.97 7.83 47.03
N ALA A 66 -18.60 8.91 46.33
CA ALA A 66 -18.67 10.27 46.85
C ALA A 66 -20.12 10.77 47.06
N LEU A 67 -21.12 10.03 46.56
CA LEU A 67 -22.54 10.32 46.76
C LEU A 67 -23.07 9.89 48.14
N ARG A 68 -22.30 9.14 48.94
CA ARG A 68 -22.67 8.87 50.33
C ARG A 68 -22.61 10.16 51.16
N SER A 69 -23.65 10.42 51.95
CA SER A 69 -23.67 11.57 52.84
C SER A 69 -22.61 11.47 53.93
N GLN A 70 -21.80 12.53 54.08
CA GLN A 70 -20.79 12.63 55.16
C GLN A 70 -21.43 12.82 56.54
N PHE A 71 -22.71 13.20 56.59
CA PHE A 71 -23.46 13.41 57.82
C PHE A 71 -24.14 12.14 58.35
N ALA A 72 -24.13 11.05 57.56
CA ALA A 72 -24.79 9.80 57.91
C ALA A 72 -23.98 8.98 58.91
N ASP A 73 -24.68 8.33 59.85
CA ASP A 73 -24.07 7.41 60.79
C ASP A 73 -23.49 6.19 60.07
N ASP A 74 -22.39 5.65 60.60
CA ASP A 74 -21.63 4.55 60.01
C ASP A 74 -22.40 3.21 60.01
N SER A 75 -23.52 3.13 60.73
CA SER A 75 -24.45 2.00 60.71
C SER A 75 -25.47 2.06 59.57
N VAL A 76 -25.74 3.25 59.01
CA VAL A 76 -26.82 3.50 58.04
C VAL A 76 -26.34 3.17 56.63
N GLN A 77 -27.08 2.34 55.90
CA GLN A 77 -26.77 2.05 54.50
C GLN A 77 -27.19 3.21 53.59
N THR A 78 -26.37 3.51 52.58
CA THR A 78 -26.74 4.50 51.56
C THR A 78 -27.52 3.79 50.46
N THR A 79 -28.80 4.13 50.34
CA THR A 79 -29.70 3.52 49.36
C THR A 79 -30.48 4.59 48.59
N VAL A 80 -30.76 4.28 47.33
CA VAL A 80 -31.68 5.05 46.50
C VAL A 80 -32.66 4.09 45.83
N GLU A 81 -33.94 4.36 45.99
CA GLU A 81 -35.03 3.62 45.37
C GLU A 81 -35.84 4.56 44.48
N LEU A 82 -36.11 4.11 43.25
CA LEU A 82 -36.96 4.82 42.30
C LEU A 82 -38.07 3.90 41.82
N LEU A 83 -39.31 4.37 41.98
CA LEU A 83 -40.48 3.80 41.36
C LEU A 83 -40.85 4.65 40.13
N PHE A 84 -40.99 4.05 38.96
CA PHE A 84 -41.29 4.78 37.73
C PHE A 84 -42.19 3.99 36.78
N ASP A 85 -42.94 4.72 35.94
CA ASP A 85 -43.80 4.16 34.91
C ASP A 85 -43.19 4.37 33.51
N ILE A 86 -43.21 3.32 32.69
CA ILE A 86 -42.85 3.38 31.27
C ILE A 86 -43.74 2.42 30.46
N HIS A 87 -44.29 2.89 29.34
CA HIS A 87 -45.23 2.12 28.51
C HIS A 87 -46.37 1.45 29.30
N GLN A 88 -46.98 2.19 30.24
CA GLN A 88 -48.05 1.72 31.15
C GLN A 88 -47.66 0.58 32.12
N ARG A 89 -46.36 0.30 32.27
CA ARG A 89 -45.83 -0.67 33.22
C ARG A 89 -45.04 0.05 34.31
N ARG A 90 -45.12 -0.46 35.54
CA ARG A 90 -44.46 0.12 36.70
C ARG A 90 -43.23 -0.69 37.08
N TYR A 91 -42.12 -0.01 37.34
CA TYR A 91 -40.87 -0.63 37.72
C TYR A 91 -40.31 0.00 39.00
N ARG A 92 -39.72 -0.83 39.85
CA ARG A 92 -39.00 -0.42 41.06
C ARG A 92 -37.54 -0.80 40.89
N VAL A 93 -36.65 0.19 41.00
CA VAL A 93 -35.20 -0.02 41.02
C VAL A 93 -34.65 0.46 42.35
N LEU A 94 -33.81 -0.37 43.00
CA LEU A 94 -33.13 -0.05 44.25
C LEU A 94 -31.64 -0.27 44.10
N ARG A 95 -30.84 0.70 44.52
CA ARG A 95 -29.38 0.60 44.58
C ARG A 95 -28.84 0.95 45.95
N GLN A 96 -27.83 0.22 46.38
CA GLN A 96 -27.10 0.43 47.61
C GLN A 96 -25.62 0.66 47.32
N ILE A 97 -25.07 1.75 47.84
CA ILE A 97 -23.66 2.11 47.68
C ILE A 97 -22.84 1.32 48.71
N PRO A 98 -21.86 0.50 48.29
CA PRO A 98 -20.94 -0.15 49.22
C PRO A 98 -20.01 0.90 49.83
N TYR A 99 -19.81 0.83 51.15
CA TYR A 99 -18.87 1.69 51.87
C TYR A 99 -18.17 0.90 52.98
N ARG A 100 -16.99 1.37 53.40
CA ARG A 100 -16.23 0.76 54.49
C ARG A 100 -16.62 1.41 55.82
N LYS A 101 -17.13 0.61 56.76
CA LYS A 101 -17.37 1.03 58.15
C LYS A 101 -16.06 1.31 58.87
N ARG A 102 -16.05 2.29 59.76
CA ARG A 102 -14.90 2.67 60.59
C ARG A 102 -14.47 1.48 61.44
N GLY A 103 -13.26 0.97 61.20
CA GLY A 103 -12.69 -0.19 61.90
C GLY A 103 -12.81 -1.54 61.17
N ASN A 104 -13.53 -1.62 60.05
CA ASN A 104 -13.64 -2.85 59.24
C ASN A 104 -12.66 -2.88 58.07
N LYS A 105 -12.18 -4.07 57.69
CA LYS A 105 -11.29 -4.28 56.53
C LYS A 105 -12.05 -4.43 55.20
N SER A 106 -13.30 -4.88 55.20
CA SER A 106 -14.14 -5.06 54.00
C SER A 106 -15.24 -4.00 53.87
N GLU A 107 -15.70 -3.75 52.65
CA GLU A 107 -16.86 -2.89 52.38
C GLU A 107 -18.18 -3.61 52.70
N THR A 108 -19.25 -2.84 52.93
CA THR A 108 -20.62 -3.37 52.98
C THR A 108 -21.02 -3.96 51.64
N PRO A 109 -21.93 -4.96 51.60
CA PRO A 109 -22.38 -5.53 50.34
C PRO A 109 -23.09 -4.48 49.49
N ALA A 110 -22.76 -4.42 48.20
CA ALA A 110 -23.55 -3.69 47.22
C ALA A 110 -24.86 -4.45 46.95
N ARG A 111 -25.94 -3.73 46.68
CA ARG A 111 -27.25 -4.29 46.33
C ARG A 111 -27.80 -3.53 45.13
N CYS A 112 -28.28 -4.24 44.12
CA CYS A 112 -28.88 -3.64 42.93
C CYS A 112 -30.06 -4.51 42.53
N GLU A 113 -31.26 -3.94 42.58
CA GLU A 113 -32.50 -4.67 42.37
C GLU A 113 -33.37 -3.98 41.34
N LEU A 114 -33.97 -4.76 40.45
CA LEU A 114 -34.95 -4.30 39.47
C LEU A 114 -36.14 -5.25 39.40
N TYR A 115 -37.33 -4.69 39.62
CA TYR A 115 -38.61 -5.39 39.60
C TYR A 115 -39.64 -4.65 38.75
N GLU A 116 -40.54 -5.40 38.11
CA GLU A 116 -41.80 -4.88 37.58
C GLU A 116 -42.90 -5.10 38.61
N VAL A 117 -43.63 -4.03 38.95
CA VAL A 117 -44.71 -4.07 39.93
C VAL A 117 -46.02 -4.38 39.22
N LYS A 118 -46.50 -5.61 39.32
CA LYS A 118 -47.79 -6.06 38.75
C LYS A 118 -48.72 -6.55 39.84
N GLY A 119 -49.93 -5.99 39.92
CA GLY A 119 -50.93 -6.42 40.90
C GLY A 119 -50.50 -6.27 42.37
N GLY A 120 -49.58 -5.35 42.67
CA GLY A 120 -49.00 -5.17 44.00
C GLY A 120 -47.88 -6.15 44.36
N GLN A 121 -47.41 -6.96 43.41
CA GLN A 121 -46.28 -7.87 43.59
C GLN A 121 -45.08 -7.43 42.74
N ASP A 122 -43.89 -7.60 43.31
CA ASP A 122 -42.62 -7.33 42.66
C ASP A 122 -42.14 -8.56 41.89
N ILE A 123 -42.14 -8.47 40.56
CA ILE A 123 -41.70 -9.54 39.65
C ILE A 123 -40.30 -9.19 39.12
N PRO A 124 -39.27 -10.02 39.35
CA PRO A 124 -37.93 -9.73 38.84
C PRO A 124 -37.92 -9.73 37.31
N VAL A 125 -37.25 -8.74 36.71
CA VAL A 125 -37.17 -8.59 35.24
C VAL A 125 -35.78 -8.83 34.67
N VAL A 126 -34.87 -9.29 35.53
CA VAL A 126 -33.51 -9.75 35.22
C VAL A 126 -33.33 -11.13 35.85
N ASP A 127 -32.47 -11.95 35.25
CA ASP A 127 -32.19 -13.29 35.76
C ASP A 127 -31.36 -13.22 37.05
N ARG A 128 -30.46 -12.23 37.15
CA ARG A 128 -29.64 -11.96 38.33
C ARG A 128 -29.71 -10.48 38.71
N GLN A 129 -29.91 -10.22 40.00
CA GLN A 129 -29.94 -8.87 40.58
C GLN A 129 -28.51 -8.32 40.76
N ILE A 130 -27.80 -8.15 39.64
CA ILE A 130 -26.43 -7.63 39.55
C ILE A 130 -26.39 -6.37 38.68
N VAL A 131 -25.42 -5.49 38.93
CA VAL A 131 -25.32 -4.17 38.28
C VAL A 131 -25.31 -4.26 36.76
N THR A 132 -24.61 -5.23 36.17
CA THR A 132 -24.50 -5.37 34.71
C THR A 132 -25.85 -5.67 34.06
N GLU A 133 -26.56 -6.70 34.55
CA GLU A 133 -27.87 -7.10 34.00
C GLU A 133 -28.95 -6.04 34.26
N VAL A 134 -28.94 -5.41 35.44
CA VAL A 134 -29.87 -4.32 35.75
C VAL A 134 -29.62 -3.11 34.86
N ASN A 135 -28.36 -2.72 34.63
CA ASN A 135 -28.02 -1.62 33.72
C ASN A 135 -28.45 -1.92 32.28
N GLU A 136 -28.11 -3.10 31.75
CA GLU A 136 -28.52 -3.52 30.41
C GLU A 136 -30.05 -3.52 30.26
N LYS A 137 -30.76 -4.02 31.28
CA LYS A 137 -32.22 -4.03 31.26
C LYS A 137 -32.82 -2.64 31.30
N ILE A 138 -32.25 -1.73 32.09
CA ILE A 138 -32.70 -0.34 32.15
C ILE A 138 -32.43 0.39 30.83
N GLU A 139 -31.26 0.17 30.21
CA GLU A 139 -30.97 0.71 28.86
C GLU A 139 -31.93 0.17 27.81
N GLN A 140 -32.29 -1.12 27.85
CA GLN A 140 -33.30 -1.69 26.96
C GLN A 140 -34.71 -1.12 27.20
N LEU A 141 -35.09 -0.92 28.47
CA LEU A 141 -36.41 -0.40 28.83
C LEU A 141 -36.56 1.09 28.46
N LEU A 142 -35.54 1.90 28.74
CA LEU A 142 -35.55 3.34 28.49
C LEU A 142 -35.16 3.71 27.05
N GLY A 143 -34.35 2.87 26.39
CA GLY A 143 -33.81 3.12 25.04
C GLY A 143 -32.62 4.08 25.00
N PHE A 144 -32.06 4.45 26.15
CA PHE A 144 -30.97 5.42 26.27
C PHE A 144 -29.88 4.89 27.20
N THR A 145 -28.62 5.11 26.83
CA THR A 145 -27.48 4.94 27.74
C THR A 145 -27.46 6.07 28.79
N HIS A 146 -26.67 5.92 29.86
CA HIS A 146 -26.49 6.97 30.88
C HIS A 146 -26.15 8.35 30.29
N ALA A 147 -25.16 8.38 29.38
CA ALA A 147 -24.73 9.62 28.73
C ALA A 147 -25.86 10.26 27.91
N GLN A 148 -26.63 9.45 27.18
CA GLN A 148 -27.76 9.93 26.39
C GLN A 148 -28.92 10.41 27.27
N PHE A 149 -29.21 9.67 28.35
CA PHE A 149 -30.25 10.04 29.31
C PHE A 149 -29.92 11.36 30.01
N SER A 150 -28.66 11.53 30.43
CA SER A 150 -28.18 12.75 31.09
C SER A 150 -28.08 13.96 30.15
N GLN A 151 -28.03 13.76 28.84
CA GLN A 151 -28.02 14.84 27.83
C GLN A 151 -29.42 15.22 27.32
N ILE A 152 -30.37 14.26 27.29
CA ILE A 152 -31.68 14.43 26.62
C ILE A 152 -32.81 14.61 27.63
N MET A 153 -32.85 13.81 28.70
CA MET A 153 -33.94 13.80 29.69
C MET A 153 -33.68 14.73 30.88
N MET A 154 -32.41 14.93 31.21
CA MET A 154 -31.99 15.92 32.20
C MET A 154 -31.10 16.94 31.49
N LEU A 155 -31.26 18.23 31.81
CA LEU A 155 -30.39 19.28 31.28
C LEU A 155 -29.60 19.85 32.46
N PRO A 156 -28.54 19.16 32.92
CA PRO A 156 -27.69 19.71 33.96
C PRO A 156 -27.04 21.01 33.45
N GLN A 157 -26.84 21.94 34.38
CA GLN A 157 -26.36 23.28 34.08
C GLN A 157 -24.97 23.21 33.41
N GLY A 158 -24.88 23.62 32.14
CA GLY A 158 -23.63 23.64 31.35
C GLY A 158 -23.49 22.55 30.28
N GLU A 159 -24.16 21.40 30.39
CA GLU A 159 -23.98 20.28 29.45
C GLU A 159 -24.78 20.41 28.15
N PHE A 160 -25.87 21.18 28.13
CA PHE A 160 -26.61 21.45 26.90
C PHE A 160 -25.75 22.13 25.81
N ARG A 161 -24.79 22.97 26.23
CA ARG A 161 -23.82 23.60 25.32
C ARG A 161 -22.96 22.54 24.62
N LYS A 162 -22.54 21.48 25.32
CA LYS A 162 -21.72 20.38 24.76
C LYS A 162 -22.46 19.62 23.66
N PHE A 163 -23.76 19.35 23.81
CA PHE A 163 -24.57 18.73 22.76
C PHE A 163 -24.67 19.62 21.50
N LEU A 164 -24.81 20.93 21.68
CA LEU A 164 -24.80 21.88 20.55
C LEU A 164 -23.43 22.02 19.90
N THR A 165 -22.33 21.85 20.65
CA THR A 165 -20.96 21.99 20.16
C THR A 165 -20.27 20.69 19.80
N SER A 166 -20.89 19.52 19.99
CA SER A 166 -20.25 18.23 19.67
C SER A 166 -20.01 18.06 18.18
N ASP A 167 -18.98 17.30 17.85
CA ASP A 167 -18.57 16.98 16.50
C ASP A 167 -19.65 16.20 15.74
N THR A 168 -19.61 16.32 14.41
CA THR A 168 -20.65 15.84 13.51
C THR A 168 -20.90 14.33 13.65
N GLY A 169 -19.85 13.54 13.93
CA GLY A 169 -19.95 12.09 14.12
C GLY A 169 -20.72 11.69 15.38
N ASN A 170 -20.42 12.32 16.53
CA ASN A 170 -21.15 12.06 17.77
C ASN A 170 -22.62 12.50 17.68
N LYS A 171 -22.90 13.63 17.02
CA LYS A 171 -24.28 14.06 16.74
C LYS A 171 -25.02 13.05 15.88
N GLU A 172 -24.39 12.57 14.81
CA GLU A 172 -24.99 11.61 13.89
C GLU A 172 -25.34 10.29 14.62
N ALA A 173 -24.44 9.76 15.44
CA ALA A 173 -24.67 8.54 16.21
C ALA A 173 -25.84 8.66 17.20
N ILE A 174 -25.95 9.80 17.89
CA ILE A 174 -27.05 10.08 18.82
C ILE A 174 -28.38 10.23 18.06
N MET A 175 -28.40 11.03 17.00
CA MET A 175 -29.61 11.24 16.18
C MET A 175 -30.08 9.94 15.52
N ARG A 176 -29.17 9.09 15.06
CA ARG A 176 -29.49 7.80 14.45
C ARG A 176 -30.21 6.87 15.42
N LYS A 177 -29.81 6.85 16.69
CA LYS A 177 -30.50 6.09 17.76
C LYS A 177 -31.85 6.69 18.15
N ILE A 178 -31.94 8.02 18.23
CA ILE A 178 -33.21 8.72 18.54
C ILE A 178 -34.25 8.47 17.45
N PHE A 179 -33.86 8.62 16.19
CA PHE A 179 -34.76 8.45 15.03
C PHE A 179 -34.82 7.01 14.50
N LYS A 180 -34.08 6.08 15.11
CA LYS A 180 -34.03 4.65 14.74
C LYS A 180 -33.67 4.39 13.29
N THR A 181 -32.66 5.10 12.77
CA THR A 181 -32.21 5.02 11.37
C THR A 181 -31.00 4.09 11.15
N GLU A 182 -30.69 3.22 12.10
CA GLU A 182 -29.66 2.16 11.98
C GLU A 182 -29.85 1.22 10.79
N PRO A 183 -31.09 0.83 10.39
CA PRO A 183 -31.28 -0.04 9.22
C PRO A 183 -30.69 0.54 7.92
N TYR A 184 -30.73 1.86 7.75
CA TYR A 184 -30.17 2.53 6.57
C TYR A 184 -28.64 2.45 6.54
N GLN A 185 -27.97 2.55 7.70
CA GLN A 185 -26.52 2.39 7.78
C GLN A 185 -26.09 0.99 7.30
N LYS A 186 -26.82 -0.04 7.75
CA LYS A 186 -26.54 -1.43 7.36
C LYS A 186 -26.67 -1.64 5.85
N ILE A 187 -27.59 -0.94 5.19
CA ILE A 187 -27.72 -0.98 3.72
C ILE A 187 -26.48 -0.36 3.07
N VAL A 188 -26.06 0.83 3.51
CA VAL A 188 -24.87 1.52 2.99
C VAL A 188 -23.61 0.67 3.15
N ASP A 189 -23.41 0.09 4.34
CA ASP A 189 -22.25 -0.75 4.62
C ASP A 189 -22.24 -2.00 3.75
N ARG A 190 -23.41 -2.64 3.56
CA ARG A 190 -23.54 -3.81 2.67
C ARG A 190 -23.27 -3.45 1.21
N LEU A 191 -23.71 -2.28 0.74
CA LEU A 191 -23.44 -1.82 -0.62
C LEU A 191 -21.95 -1.48 -0.81
N ARG A 192 -21.30 -0.87 0.20
CA ARG A 192 -19.85 -0.64 0.18
C ARG A 192 -19.08 -1.95 0.08
N ALA A 193 -19.40 -2.93 0.93
CA ALA A 193 -18.77 -4.24 0.90
C ALA A 193 -18.89 -4.91 -0.48
N LYS A 194 -20.09 -4.92 -1.07
CA LYS A 194 -20.29 -5.45 -2.43
C LYS A 194 -19.50 -4.71 -3.50
N LYS A 195 -19.43 -3.38 -3.42
CA LYS A 195 -18.65 -2.54 -4.36
C LYS A 195 -17.16 -2.84 -4.25
N ASP A 196 -16.65 -3.00 -3.04
CA ASP A 196 -15.24 -3.29 -2.79
C ASP A 196 -14.88 -4.71 -3.25
N GLU A 197 -15.75 -5.70 -2.99
CA GLU A 197 -15.60 -7.07 -3.50
C GLU A 197 -15.56 -7.11 -5.04
N ALA A 198 -16.54 -6.47 -5.71
CA ALA A 198 -16.58 -6.41 -7.17
C ALA A 198 -15.35 -5.69 -7.76
N LYS A 199 -14.86 -4.64 -7.08
CA LYS A 199 -13.64 -3.93 -7.49
C LYS A 199 -12.40 -4.82 -7.37
N MET A 200 -12.28 -5.59 -6.29
CA MET A 200 -11.16 -6.51 -6.11
C MET A 200 -11.16 -7.63 -7.16
N GLU A 201 -12.32 -8.19 -7.46
CA GLU A 201 -12.44 -9.20 -8.52
C GLU A 201 -12.08 -8.62 -9.90
N TYR A 202 -12.59 -7.43 -10.23
CA TYR A 202 -12.21 -6.72 -11.47
C TYR A 202 -10.69 -6.52 -11.57
N LEU A 203 -10.05 -6.03 -10.51
CA LEU A 203 -8.61 -5.78 -10.50
C LEU A 203 -7.80 -7.08 -10.68
N ARG A 204 -8.24 -8.18 -10.05
CA ARG A 204 -7.63 -9.49 -10.22
C ARG A 204 -7.73 -9.99 -11.66
N GLN A 205 -8.92 -9.92 -12.25
CA GLN A 205 -9.13 -10.34 -13.65
C GLN A 205 -8.35 -9.45 -14.63
N LYS A 206 -8.30 -8.14 -14.38
CA LYS A 206 -7.50 -7.21 -15.19
C LYS A 206 -6.02 -7.56 -15.13
N GLN A 207 -5.45 -7.79 -13.94
CA GLN A 207 -4.05 -8.19 -13.79
C GLN A 207 -3.74 -9.49 -14.54
N LEU A 208 -4.63 -10.49 -14.48
CA LEU A 208 -4.48 -11.74 -15.23
C LEU A 208 -4.50 -11.49 -16.74
N SER A 209 -5.44 -10.67 -17.21
CA SER A 209 -5.52 -10.27 -18.62
C SER A 209 -4.25 -9.57 -19.09
N ASP A 210 -3.80 -8.53 -18.38
CA ASP A 210 -2.60 -7.75 -18.71
C ASP A 210 -1.35 -8.66 -18.72
N ALA A 211 -1.25 -9.59 -17.76
CA ALA A 211 -0.16 -10.58 -17.72
C ALA A 211 -0.17 -11.52 -18.93
N ILE A 212 -1.35 -11.95 -19.40
CA ILE A 212 -1.48 -12.78 -20.60
C ILE A 212 -1.06 -11.97 -21.84
N LEU A 213 -1.55 -10.72 -21.97
CA LEU A 213 -1.22 -9.85 -23.10
C LEU A 213 0.30 -9.57 -23.19
N HIS A 214 0.96 -9.29 -22.06
CA HIS A 214 2.40 -9.08 -22.01
C HIS A 214 3.24 -10.31 -22.35
N GLN A 215 2.72 -11.53 -22.20
CA GLN A 215 3.45 -12.75 -22.55
C GLN A 215 3.45 -13.04 -24.06
N ILE A 216 2.51 -12.48 -24.83
CA ILE A 216 2.36 -12.79 -26.25
C ILE A 216 3.61 -12.37 -27.06
N PRO A 217 4.12 -11.12 -26.96
CA PRO A 217 5.32 -10.70 -27.69
C PRO A 217 6.61 -11.42 -27.27
N ALA A 218 6.63 -12.03 -26.07
CA ALA A 218 7.79 -12.81 -25.62
C ALA A 218 7.84 -14.22 -26.24
N LYS A 219 6.69 -14.75 -26.68
CA LYS A 219 6.56 -16.09 -27.26
C LYS A 219 6.48 -16.10 -28.78
N LEU A 220 6.03 -15.01 -29.38
CA LEU A 220 5.86 -14.87 -30.82
C LEU A 220 6.77 -13.75 -31.35
N PRO A 221 7.55 -14.00 -32.41
CA PRO A 221 8.25 -12.94 -33.14
C PRO A 221 7.28 -11.84 -33.57
N VAL A 222 7.64 -10.58 -33.31
CA VAL A 222 6.83 -9.42 -33.71
C VAL A 222 6.84 -9.29 -35.23
N ARG A 223 5.64 -9.18 -35.81
CA ARG A 223 5.39 -9.04 -37.26
C ARG A 223 4.39 -7.91 -37.50
N ASP A 224 4.40 -7.35 -38.71
CA ASP A 224 3.35 -6.44 -39.16
C ASP A 224 2.05 -7.23 -39.43
N ALA A 225 1.27 -7.45 -38.37
CA ALA A 225 0.04 -8.25 -38.37
C ALA A 225 -0.96 -7.69 -37.35
N LEU A 226 -2.26 -7.99 -37.57
CA LEU A 226 -3.38 -7.49 -36.78
C LEU A 226 -3.18 -7.67 -35.27
N LEU A 227 -2.61 -8.80 -34.85
CA LEU A 227 -2.34 -9.10 -33.45
C LEU A 227 -1.46 -8.04 -32.77
N PHE A 228 -0.35 -7.67 -33.40
CA PHE A 228 0.63 -6.78 -32.78
C PHE A 228 0.17 -5.32 -32.83
N THR A 229 -0.55 -4.93 -33.89
CA THR A 229 -1.21 -3.61 -33.96
C THR A 229 -2.23 -3.44 -32.83
N GLU A 230 -3.03 -4.48 -32.56
CA GLU A 230 -4.06 -4.42 -31.53
C GLU A 230 -3.47 -4.50 -30.10
N LEU A 231 -2.34 -5.20 -29.91
CA LEU A 231 -1.61 -5.23 -28.64
C LEU A 231 -1.00 -3.88 -28.24
N GLU A 232 -0.72 -3.01 -29.22
CA GLU A 232 -0.20 -1.65 -28.98
C GLU A 232 -1.32 -0.63 -28.68
N SER A 233 -2.59 -1.00 -28.87
CA SER A 233 -3.75 -0.15 -28.58
C SER A 233 -3.92 0.11 -27.08
N GLU A 234 -4.35 1.32 -26.71
CA GLU A 234 -4.65 1.68 -25.32
C GLU A 234 -5.84 0.89 -24.74
N TYR A 235 -6.73 0.41 -25.62
CA TYR A 235 -7.87 -0.44 -25.26
C TYR A 235 -8.00 -1.59 -26.27
N PRO A 236 -7.21 -2.67 -26.10
CA PRO A 236 -7.21 -3.80 -27.01
C PRO A 236 -8.59 -4.46 -27.08
N ASN A 237 -9.09 -4.65 -28.27
CA ASN A 237 -10.30 -5.41 -28.53
C ASN A 237 -9.98 -6.91 -28.47
N PHE A 238 -10.44 -7.59 -27.42
CA PHE A 238 -10.21 -9.03 -27.23
C PHE A 238 -10.68 -9.90 -28.40
N HIS A 239 -11.72 -9.50 -29.13
CA HIS A 239 -12.15 -10.24 -30.30
C HIS A 239 -11.12 -10.16 -31.44
N GLN A 240 -10.57 -8.97 -31.67
CA GLN A 240 -9.53 -8.77 -32.68
C GLN A 240 -8.20 -9.42 -32.29
N LEU A 241 -7.85 -9.43 -30.99
CA LEU A 241 -6.69 -10.17 -30.49
C LEU A 241 -6.81 -11.68 -30.76
N ILE A 242 -7.99 -12.26 -30.52
CA ILE A 242 -8.23 -13.68 -30.81
C ILE A 242 -8.11 -13.96 -32.30
N LEU A 243 -8.67 -13.10 -33.15
CA LEU A 243 -8.54 -13.24 -34.61
C LEU A 243 -7.07 -13.12 -35.05
N GLY A 244 -6.33 -12.15 -34.54
CA GLY A 244 -4.90 -12.00 -34.83
C GLY A 244 -4.07 -13.20 -34.35
N LEU A 245 -4.38 -13.79 -33.20
CA LEU A 245 -3.75 -15.02 -32.72
C LEU A 245 -4.05 -16.21 -33.65
N GLN A 246 -5.26 -16.31 -34.19
CA GLN A 246 -5.61 -17.35 -35.17
C GLN A 246 -4.85 -17.17 -36.49
N GLU A 247 -4.65 -15.94 -36.94
CA GLU A 247 -3.83 -15.64 -38.12
C GLU A 247 -2.36 -16.04 -37.92
N GLU A 248 -1.76 -15.69 -36.77
CA GLU A 248 -0.39 -16.11 -36.43
C GLU A 248 -0.27 -17.63 -36.33
N GLN A 249 -1.26 -18.30 -35.72
CA GLN A 249 -1.28 -19.76 -35.66
C GLN A 249 -1.26 -20.38 -37.06
N GLN A 250 -2.09 -19.89 -37.98
CA GLN A 250 -2.12 -20.38 -39.36
C GLN A 250 -0.80 -20.12 -40.09
N TYR A 251 -0.20 -18.94 -39.90
CA TYR A 251 1.09 -18.58 -40.48
C TYR A 251 2.20 -19.54 -40.06
N TYR A 252 2.37 -19.78 -38.75
CA TYR A 252 3.42 -20.67 -38.25
C TYR A 252 3.15 -22.15 -38.59
N GLN A 253 1.88 -22.57 -38.68
CA GLN A 253 1.55 -23.91 -39.17
C GLN A 253 1.96 -24.11 -40.62
N ALA A 254 1.71 -23.13 -41.50
CA ALA A 254 2.13 -23.19 -42.90
C ALA A 254 3.66 -23.21 -43.02
N GLN A 255 4.36 -22.33 -42.30
CA GLN A 255 5.82 -22.28 -42.31
C GLN A 255 6.44 -23.58 -41.77
N SER A 256 5.87 -24.16 -40.72
CA SER A 256 6.32 -25.44 -40.18
C SER A 256 6.14 -26.58 -41.18
N ALA A 257 5.03 -26.58 -41.93
CA ALA A 257 4.78 -27.59 -42.96
C ALA A 257 5.79 -27.48 -44.11
N GLU A 258 6.02 -26.27 -44.62
CA GLU A 258 7.02 -25.98 -45.67
C GLU A 258 8.42 -26.43 -45.24
N LYS A 259 8.85 -26.04 -44.02
CA LYS A 259 10.17 -26.42 -43.49
C LYS A 259 10.31 -27.92 -43.26
N HIS A 260 9.21 -28.59 -42.90
CA HIS A 260 9.22 -30.05 -42.76
C HIS A 260 9.37 -30.76 -44.11
N GLU A 261 8.76 -30.23 -45.17
CA GLU A 261 8.92 -30.73 -46.53
C GLU A 261 10.36 -30.54 -47.02
N ASP A 262 10.93 -29.33 -46.85
CA ASP A 262 12.35 -29.05 -47.12
C ASP A 262 13.26 -30.05 -46.38
N TYR A 263 13.07 -30.20 -45.07
CA TYR A 263 13.85 -31.13 -44.24
C TYR A 263 13.76 -32.57 -44.78
N THR A 264 12.57 -33.01 -45.17
CA THR A 264 12.35 -34.36 -45.70
C THR A 264 13.08 -34.56 -47.03
N LEU A 265 13.07 -33.56 -47.92
CA LEU A 265 13.82 -33.58 -49.18
C LEU A 265 15.34 -33.65 -48.92
N PHE A 266 15.87 -32.84 -48.01
CA PHE A 266 17.29 -32.88 -47.67
C PHE A 266 17.69 -34.20 -47.01
N TYR A 267 16.86 -34.72 -46.11
CA TYR A 267 17.11 -35.97 -45.41
C TYR A 267 17.10 -37.18 -46.35
N THR A 268 16.16 -37.22 -47.30
CA THR A 268 16.14 -38.27 -48.34
C THR A 268 17.36 -38.19 -49.24
N SER A 269 17.72 -36.99 -49.73
CA SER A 269 18.93 -36.78 -50.54
C SER A 269 20.21 -37.20 -49.83
N HIS A 270 20.36 -36.85 -48.54
CA HIS A 270 21.49 -37.26 -47.72
C HIS A 270 21.59 -38.80 -47.62
N ASN A 271 20.47 -39.47 -47.33
CA ASN A 271 20.44 -40.93 -47.23
C ASN A 271 20.76 -41.61 -48.56
N ASP A 272 20.29 -41.07 -49.68
CA ASP A 272 20.60 -41.64 -51.00
C ASP A 272 22.08 -41.48 -51.35
N LYS A 273 22.69 -40.32 -51.05
CA LYS A 273 24.15 -40.13 -51.21
C LYS A 273 24.97 -41.04 -50.28
N GLN A 274 24.47 -41.31 -49.07
CA GLN A 274 25.12 -42.24 -48.15
C GLN A 274 25.07 -43.69 -48.67
N LYS A 275 23.95 -44.11 -49.29
CA LYS A 275 23.83 -45.41 -49.96
C LYS A 275 24.75 -45.51 -51.16
N GLU A 276 24.83 -44.48 -52.01
CA GLU A 276 25.76 -44.43 -53.15
C GLU A 276 27.23 -44.54 -52.70
N LEU A 277 27.61 -43.85 -51.63
CA LEU A 277 28.95 -43.96 -51.06
C LEU A 277 29.25 -45.39 -50.58
N HIS A 278 28.27 -46.01 -49.91
CA HIS A 278 28.42 -47.38 -49.41
C HIS A 278 28.52 -48.41 -50.55
N SER A 279 27.71 -48.29 -51.59
CA SER A 279 27.78 -49.16 -52.77
C SER A 279 29.09 -48.97 -53.55
N ALA A 280 29.56 -47.73 -53.70
CA ALA A 280 30.83 -47.43 -54.34
C ALA A 280 32.02 -48.04 -53.58
N ARG A 281 32.03 -47.95 -52.25
CA ARG A 281 33.05 -48.61 -51.39
C ARG A 281 33.04 -50.13 -51.58
N THR A 282 31.87 -50.74 -51.52
CA THR A 282 31.71 -52.19 -51.71
C THR A 282 32.19 -52.63 -53.10
N THR A 283 31.89 -51.84 -54.12
CA THR A 283 32.31 -52.11 -55.51
C THR A 283 33.83 -52.00 -55.66
N ASN A 284 34.47 -51.00 -55.04
CA ASN A 284 35.92 -50.87 -55.03
C ASN A 284 36.60 -52.07 -54.35
N GLU A 285 36.07 -52.55 -53.23
CA GLU A 285 36.57 -53.77 -52.56
C GLU A 285 36.47 -55.02 -53.46
N LEU A 286 35.43 -55.10 -54.30
CA LEU A 286 35.29 -56.19 -55.28
C LEU A 286 36.28 -56.08 -56.44
N PHE A 287 36.56 -54.87 -56.91
CA PHE A 287 37.60 -54.63 -57.93
C PHE A 287 39.00 -54.97 -57.41
N GLU A 288 39.33 -54.64 -56.16
CA GLU A 288 40.60 -55.06 -55.54
C GLU A 288 40.72 -56.60 -55.48
N LYS A 289 39.63 -57.29 -55.13
CA LYS A 289 39.59 -58.77 -55.15
C LYS A 289 39.72 -59.34 -56.57
N LEU A 290 39.08 -58.72 -57.56
CA LEU A 290 39.16 -59.13 -58.96
C LEU A 290 40.60 -58.98 -59.50
N HIS A 291 41.25 -57.83 -59.23
CA HIS A 291 42.63 -57.56 -59.65
C HIS A 291 43.58 -58.63 -59.12
N LYS A 292 43.45 -58.96 -57.82
CA LYS A 292 44.25 -59.99 -57.17
C LYS A 292 44.02 -61.38 -57.78
N ARG A 293 42.78 -61.71 -58.17
CA ARG A 293 42.44 -62.98 -58.82
C ARG A 293 42.84 -63.04 -60.30
N GLN A 294 42.89 -61.92 -61.00
CA GLN A 294 43.42 -61.86 -62.37
C GLN A 294 44.94 -62.03 -62.43
N GLU A 295 45.66 -61.49 -61.45
CA GLU A 295 47.10 -61.75 -61.27
C GLU A 295 47.37 -63.24 -61.00
N ASP A 296 46.57 -63.87 -60.12
CA ASP A 296 46.64 -65.33 -59.86
C ASP A 296 46.40 -66.16 -61.14
N LEU A 297 45.43 -65.75 -61.98
CA LEU A 297 45.04 -66.48 -63.19
C LEU A 297 46.08 -66.36 -64.32
N GLN A 298 46.71 -65.18 -64.48
CA GLN A 298 47.75 -64.97 -65.50
C GLN A 298 49.02 -65.77 -65.22
N GLN A 299 49.35 -66.02 -63.95
CA GLN A 299 50.47 -66.87 -63.57
C GLN A 299 50.25 -68.35 -63.93
N LEU A 300 49.01 -68.83 -63.86
CA LEU A 300 48.67 -70.22 -64.18
C LEU A 300 48.63 -70.52 -65.69
N TYR A 301 48.27 -69.56 -66.54
CA TYR A 301 48.25 -69.74 -68.00
C TYR A 301 49.64 -69.76 -68.67
N ALA A 302 50.67 -69.23 -68.01
CA ALA A 302 52.03 -69.16 -68.56
C ALA A 302 52.78 -70.51 -68.55
N GLN A 303 52.23 -71.56 -67.93
CA GLN A 303 52.91 -72.85 -67.69
C GLN A 303 52.38 -74.00 -68.58
N GLN A 304 51.52 -73.71 -69.57
CA GLN A 304 50.72 -74.74 -70.25
C GLN A 304 51.43 -75.46 -71.43
N ASP A 305 52.34 -74.80 -72.15
CA ASP A 305 53.03 -75.39 -73.30
C ASP A 305 54.29 -76.20 -72.93
N GLU A 306 54.82 -76.01 -71.72
CA GLU A 306 56.01 -76.74 -71.22
C GLU A 306 55.64 -78.19 -70.84
N MET A 307 54.43 -78.41 -70.29
CA MET A 307 53.90 -79.69 -69.81
C MET A 307 53.80 -80.78 -70.90
N THR A 308 53.40 -80.45 -72.13
CA THR A 308 53.09 -81.47 -73.16
C THR A 308 54.34 -82.16 -73.74
N SER A 309 55.53 -81.57 -73.55
CA SER A 309 56.81 -82.07 -74.07
C SER A 309 57.48 -83.10 -73.14
N LEU A 310 57.13 -83.12 -71.85
CA LEU A 310 57.78 -83.97 -70.83
C LEU A 310 57.15 -85.36 -70.69
N GLU A 311 55.96 -85.55 -71.28
CA GLU A 311 55.18 -86.79 -71.17
C GLU A 311 55.81 -87.96 -71.95
N GLN A 312 56.53 -87.66 -73.05
CA GLN A 312 57.16 -88.68 -73.89
C GLN A 312 58.52 -89.18 -73.37
N GLN A 313 59.19 -88.43 -72.48
CA GLN A 313 60.47 -88.84 -71.88
C GLN A 313 60.31 -89.74 -70.64
N LEU A 314 59.10 -89.81 -70.05
CA LEU A 314 58.80 -90.56 -68.83
C LEU A 314 58.73 -92.09 -69.07
N GLN A 315 58.26 -92.54 -70.23
CA GLN A 315 57.97 -93.97 -70.50
C GLN A 315 59.21 -94.89 -70.59
N ALA A 316 60.41 -94.36 -70.85
CA ALA A 316 61.63 -95.17 -70.94
C ALA A 316 62.35 -95.34 -69.58
N ALA A 317 62.13 -94.42 -68.62
CA ALA A 317 62.72 -94.45 -67.29
C ALA A 317 61.96 -95.33 -66.28
N GLU A 318 60.68 -95.63 -66.56
CA GLU A 318 59.78 -96.41 -65.68
C GLU A 318 60.17 -97.89 -65.49
N ARG A 319 61.06 -98.45 -66.33
CA ARG A 319 61.55 -99.83 -66.16
C ARG A 319 62.60 -99.98 -65.06
N ALA A 320 63.31 -98.92 -64.70
CA ALA A 320 64.23 -98.89 -63.55
C ALA A 320 63.56 -98.35 -62.26
N ALA A 321 62.31 -97.84 -62.35
CA ALA A 321 61.57 -97.19 -61.27
C ALA A 321 60.90 -98.15 -60.27
N ARG A 322 60.83 -99.46 -60.56
CA ARG A 322 60.10 -100.44 -59.71
C ARG A 322 60.72 -100.70 -58.32
N LEU A 323 61.89 -100.13 -58.05
CA LEU A 323 62.54 -100.07 -56.72
C LEU A 323 62.75 -98.64 -56.21
N GLU A 324 62.38 -97.62 -56.99
CA GLU A 324 62.60 -96.22 -56.66
C GLU A 324 61.52 -95.63 -55.76
N ASP A 325 60.27 -96.10 -55.84
CA ASP A 325 59.17 -95.60 -55.01
C ASP A 325 59.45 -95.74 -53.51
N LEU A 326 60.10 -96.83 -53.11
CA LEU A 326 60.46 -97.10 -51.72
C LEU A 326 61.70 -96.31 -51.27
N GLU A 327 62.64 -96.00 -52.18
CA GLU A 327 63.79 -95.13 -51.87
C GLU A 327 63.38 -93.66 -51.79
N GLN A 328 62.57 -93.18 -52.75
CA GLN A 328 62.00 -91.84 -52.76
C GLN A 328 61.08 -91.65 -51.56
N GLN A 329 60.29 -92.65 -51.13
CA GLN A 329 59.50 -92.59 -49.90
C GLN A 329 60.35 -92.41 -48.65
N VAL A 330 61.55 -93.00 -48.57
CA VAL A 330 62.45 -92.82 -47.42
C VAL A 330 63.11 -91.44 -47.45
N LYS A 331 63.56 -90.97 -48.63
CA LYS A 331 64.15 -89.64 -48.79
C LYS A 331 63.13 -88.50 -48.63
N SER A 332 61.92 -88.65 -49.15
CA SER A 332 60.83 -87.67 -49.02
C SER A 332 60.34 -87.59 -47.58
N ASN A 333 60.08 -88.73 -46.92
CA ASN A 333 59.66 -88.73 -45.51
C ASN A 333 60.75 -88.14 -44.59
N LYS A 334 62.04 -88.25 -44.94
CA LYS A 334 63.15 -87.66 -44.17
C LYS A 334 63.26 -86.14 -44.36
N LEU A 335 63.17 -85.66 -45.60
CA LEU A 335 63.08 -84.22 -45.90
C LEU A 335 61.84 -83.57 -45.30
N GLU A 336 60.71 -84.28 -45.29
CA GLU A 336 59.45 -83.82 -44.70
C GLU A 336 59.52 -83.85 -43.16
N GLN A 337 60.24 -84.81 -42.57
CA GLN A 337 60.56 -84.81 -41.13
C GLN A 337 61.44 -83.62 -40.75
N ASP A 338 62.52 -83.32 -41.51
CA ASP A 338 63.43 -82.20 -41.21
C ASP A 338 62.70 -80.84 -41.33
N LYS A 339 61.81 -80.70 -42.32
CA LYS A 339 60.92 -79.53 -42.45
C LYS A 339 59.95 -79.41 -41.27
N LYS A 340 59.38 -80.53 -40.81
CA LYS A 340 58.46 -80.55 -39.66
C LYS A 340 59.18 -80.30 -38.33
N ASP A 341 60.38 -80.84 -38.14
CA ASP A 341 61.24 -80.56 -36.98
C ASP A 341 61.65 -79.06 -36.96
N SER A 342 61.97 -78.46 -38.12
CA SER A 342 62.27 -77.01 -38.21
C SER A 342 61.05 -76.13 -37.92
N SER A 343 59.90 -76.46 -38.50
CA SER A 343 58.63 -75.77 -38.22
C SER A 343 58.21 -75.90 -36.76
N TYR A 344 58.50 -77.03 -36.11
CA TYR A 344 58.25 -77.22 -34.69
C TYR A 344 59.16 -76.33 -33.83
N GLN A 345 60.45 -76.25 -34.16
CA GLN A 345 61.38 -75.36 -33.45
C GLN A 345 60.99 -73.87 -33.59
N GLU A 346 60.53 -73.44 -34.76
CA GLU A 346 60.00 -72.08 -34.96
C GLU A 346 58.77 -71.80 -34.07
N VAL A 347 57.82 -72.74 -34.00
CA VAL A 347 56.62 -72.57 -33.17
C VAL A 347 56.96 -72.60 -31.67
N VAL A 348 57.95 -73.39 -31.25
CA VAL A 348 58.46 -73.38 -29.87
C VAL A 348 59.06 -72.02 -29.51
N HIS A 349 59.81 -71.38 -30.41
CA HIS A 349 60.33 -70.03 -30.20
C HIS A 349 59.20 -68.99 -30.11
N LEU A 350 58.24 -69.04 -31.04
CA LEU A 350 57.08 -68.13 -31.03
C LEU A 350 56.21 -68.30 -29.77
N LEU A 351 56.09 -69.51 -29.24
CA LEU A 351 55.41 -69.77 -27.97
C LEU A 351 56.19 -69.21 -26.77
N ALA A 352 57.52 -69.28 -26.79
CA ALA A 352 58.36 -68.66 -25.78
C ALA A 352 58.21 -67.13 -25.79
N ASP A 353 58.25 -66.49 -26.97
CA ASP A 353 58.02 -65.05 -27.13
C ASP A 353 56.62 -64.64 -26.65
N ALA A 354 55.58 -65.42 -26.98
CA ALA A 354 54.21 -65.16 -26.53
C ALA A 354 54.07 -65.30 -25.00
N ASN A 355 54.79 -66.23 -24.37
CA ASN A 355 54.83 -66.38 -22.92
C ASN A 355 55.54 -65.20 -22.23
N GLU A 356 56.64 -64.72 -22.81
CA GLU A 356 57.35 -63.54 -22.30
C GLU A 356 56.50 -62.27 -22.42
N GLN A 357 55.84 -62.07 -23.57
CA GLN A 357 54.89 -60.97 -23.75
C GLN A 357 53.73 -61.03 -22.74
N LEU A 358 53.16 -62.21 -22.50
CA LEU A 358 52.10 -62.39 -21.51
C LEU A 358 52.60 -62.06 -20.09
N ALA A 359 53.80 -62.49 -19.72
CA ALA A 359 54.38 -62.20 -18.40
C ALA A 359 54.57 -60.68 -18.19
N ASN A 360 55.08 -59.98 -19.20
CA ASN A 360 55.25 -58.52 -19.16
C ASN A 360 53.90 -57.79 -19.03
N ILE A 361 52.88 -58.20 -19.81
CA ILE A 361 51.53 -57.61 -19.74
C ILE A 361 50.86 -57.93 -18.40
N MET A 362 51.07 -59.12 -17.84
CA MET A 362 50.53 -59.53 -16.54
C MET A 362 51.12 -58.70 -15.39
N SER A 363 52.41 -58.36 -15.46
CA SER A 363 53.03 -57.42 -14.50
C SER A 363 52.39 -56.02 -14.56
N VAL A 364 52.11 -55.50 -15.75
CA VAL A 364 51.44 -54.19 -15.91
C VAL A 364 49.98 -54.27 -15.44
N TYR A 365 49.30 -55.40 -15.68
CA TYR A 365 47.94 -55.65 -15.20
C TYR A 365 47.86 -55.65 -13.68
N GLU A 366 48.80 -56.27 -12.97
CA GLU A 366 48.83 -56.26 -11.50
C GLU A 366 49.05 -54.85 -10.95
N GLN A 367 49.92 -54.05 -11.58
CA GLN A 367 50.14 -52.64 -11.21
C GLN A 367 48.88 -51.79 -11.41
N GLU A 368 48.19 -51.93 -12.53
CA GLU A 368 46.94 -51.20 -12.79
C GLU A 368 45.77 -51.73 -11.95
N LYS A 369 45.76 -53.01 -11.59
CA LYS A 369 44.78 -53.59 -10.67
C LYS A 369 44.94 -53.02 -9.26
N ALA A 370 46.17 -52.82 -8.78
CA ALA A 370 46.43 -52.21 -7.47
C ALA A 370 45.85 -50.78 -7.33
N LYS A 371 45.69 -50.04 -8.44
CA LYS A 371 45.07 -48.70 -8.49
C LYS A 371 43.54 -48.70 -8.44
N GLU A 372 42.90 -49.84 -8.13
CA GLU A 372 41.44 -49.92 -8.01
C GLU A 372 40.89 -48.98 -6.94
N SER A 373 41.57 -48.89 -5.80
CA SER A 373 41.21 -47.95 -4.72
C SER A 373 41.30 -46.48 -5.16
N ASP A 374 42.31 -46.11 -5.95
CA ASP A 374 42.47 -44.76 -6.49
C ASP A 374 41.36 -44.41 -7.50
N ARG A 375 40.96 -45.39 -8.34
CA ARG A 375 39.83 -45.23 -9.28
C ARG A 375 38.52 -44.98 -8.55
N THR A 376 38.22 -45.79 -7.54
CA THR A 376 36.99 -45.64 -6.75
C THR A 376 36.99 -44.32 -5.98
N ALA A 377 38.11 -43.96 -5.35
CA ALA A 377 38.24 -42.69 -4.63
C ALA A 377 38.09 -41.48 -5.57
N SER A 378 38.68 -41.53 -6.78
CA SER A 378 38.54 -40.46 -7.76
C SER A 378 37.10 -40.32 -8.28
N LYS A 379 36.37 -41.44 -8.48
CA LYS A 379 34.96 -41.41 -8.88
C LYS A 379 34.05 -40.88 -7.78
N GLU A 380 34.27 -41.29 -6.54
CA GLU A 380 33.51 -40.81 -5.37
C GLU A 380 33.70 -39.31 -5.16
N GLU A 381 34.95 -38.82 -5.25
CA GLU A 381 35.22 -37.39 -5.12
C GLU A 381 34.63 -36.59 -6.29
N LEU A 382 34.67 -37.12 -7.51
CA LEU A 382 34.03 -36.50 -8.68
C LEU A 382 32.50 -36.43 -8.52
N LEU A 383 31.87 -37.50 -7.99
CA LEU A 383 30.44 -37.50 -7.66
C LEU A 383 30.12 -36.47 -6.58
N ARG A 384 30.96 -36.35 -5.55
CA ARG A 384 30.81 -35.35 -4.49
C ARG A 384 30.92 -33.93 -5.04
N LEU A 385 31.93 -33.63 -5.86
CA LEU A 385 32.09 -32.30 -6.48
C LEU A 385 30.92 -31.96 -7.41
N ASN A 386 30.47 -32.90 -8.24
CA ASN A 386 29.28 -32.71 -9.08
C ASN A 386 27.99 -32.54 -8.24
N GLY A 387 27.91 -33.16 -7.07
CA GLY A 387 26.81 -32.95 -6.13
C GLY A 387 26.75 -31.52 -5.56
N LEU A 388 27.88 -30.80 -5.52
CA LEU A 388 27.96 -29.41 -5.02
C LEU A 388 27.59 -28.37 -6.09
N LEU A 389 27.56 -28.75 -7.38
CA LEU A 389 27.33 -27.86 -8.52
C LEU A 389 25.99 -27.09 -8.44
N PRO A 390 24.84 -27.75 -8.13
CA PRO A 390 23.57 -27.05 -7.94
C PRO A 390 23.63 -26.04 -6.79
N THR A 391 24.28 -26.40 -5.69
CA THR A 391 24.39 -25.57 -4.48
C THR A 391 25.25 -24.33 -4.73
N VAL A 392 26.44 -24.51 -5.32
CA VAL A 392 27.38 -23.42 -5.60
C VAL A 392 26.86 -22.47 -6.68
N SER A 393 26.17 -22.97 -7.70
CA SER A 393 25.55 -22.12 -8.73
C SER A 393 24.46 -21.20 -8.16
N GLY A 394 23.74 -21.65 -7.12
CA GLY A 394 22.74 -20.85 -6.42
C GLY A 394 23.31 -19.80 -5.45
N LEU A 395 24.55 -19.97 -4.94
CA LEU A 395 25.15 -19.09 -3.93
C LEU A 395 25.32 -17.64 -4.43
N ALA A 396 25.69 -17.45 -5.71
CA ALA A 396 25.87 -16.12 -6.28
C ALA A 396 24.53 -15.35 -6.33
N ALA A 397 23.46 -16.02 -6.75
CA ALA A 397 22.12 -15.45 -6.79
C ALA A 397 21.59 -15.13 -5.38
N GLN A 398 21.81 -16.03 -4.41
CA GLN A 398 21.44 -15.80 -3.01
C GLN A 398 22.18 -14.60 -2.41
N ARG A 399 23.49 -14.48 -2.66
CA ARG A 399 24.29 -13.32 -2.22
C ARG A 399 23.76 -12.01 -2.81
N GLN A 400 23.45 -11.99 -4.10
CA GLN A 400 22.89 -10.81 -4.77
C GLN A 400 21.51 -10.44 -4.20
N GLN A 401 20.65 -11.42 -3.90
CA GLN A 401 19.37 -11.17 -3.23
C GLN A 401 19.55 -10.56 -1.84
N LEU A 402 20.52 -11.05 -1.05
CA LEU A 402 20.82 -10.49 0.26
C LEU A 402 21.31 -9.04 0.17
N GLU A 403 22.20 -8.71 -0.77
CA GLU A 403 22.66 -7.34 -0.98
C GLU A 403 21.52 -6.39 -1.40
N LEU A 404 20.59 -6.86 -2.24
CA LEU A 404 19.40 -6.09 -2.63
C LEU A 404 18.46 -5.86 -1.45
N LEU A 405 18.17 -6.89 -0.65
CA LEU A 405 17.33 -6.78 0.54
C LEU A 405 17.97 -5.87 1.60
N GLN A 406 19.28 -5.97 1.80
CA GLN A 406 20.02 -5.09 2.70
C GLN A 406 19.91 -3.63 2.26
N LYS A 407 20.20 -3.33 0.98
CA LYS A 407 20.04 -1.97 0.44
C LYS A 407 18.63 -1.43 0.61
N LYS A 408 17.61 -2.26 0.40
CA LYS A 408 16.21 -1.88 0.58
C LYS A 408 15.89 -1.58 2.05
N ALA A 409 16.40 -2.39 2.98
CA ALA A 409 16.25 -2.16 4.41
C ALA A 409 16.91 -0.84 4.84
N ASP A 410 18.14 -0.57 4.37
CA ASP A 410 18.87 0.66 4.68
C ASP A 410 18.17 1.91 4.12
N GLN A 411 17.58 1.82 2.92
CA GLN A 411 16.78 2.90 2.33
C GLN A 411 15.53 3.20 3.14
N LEU A 412 14.81 2.17 3.61
CA LEU A 412 13.63 2.33 4.46
C LEU A 412 14.00 2.93 5.82
N GLU A 413 15.12 2.51 6.41
CA GLU A 413 15.64 3.07 7.66
C GLU A 413 15.94 4.57 7.52
N ALA A 414 16.61 4.97 6.43
CA ALA A 414 16.92 6.37 6.15
C ALA A 414 15.67 7.22 5.92
N GLN A 415 14.66 6.68 5.23
CA GLN A 415 13.36 7.34 5.04
C GLN A 415 12.63 7.54 6.38
N LEU A 416 12.61 6.51 7.23
CA LEU A 416 12.03 6.59 8.58
C LEU A 416 12.70 7.66 9.42
N GLN A 417 14.03 7.69 9.47
CA GLN A 417 14.77 8.71 10.23
C GLN A 417 14.43 10.13 9.75
N LYS A 418 14.35 10.35 8.44
CA LYS A 418 13.98 11.65 7.87
C LYS A 418 12.55 12.05 8.24
N ASN A 419 11.62 11.11 8.21
CA ASN A 419 10.22 11.39 8.57
C ASN A 419 10.08 11.71 10.07
N TYR A 420 10.74 10.96 10.95
CA TYR A 420 10.77 11.27 12.39
C TYR A 420 11.34 12.66 12.67
N GLN A 421 12.47 13.02 12.03
CA GLN A 421 13.05 14.37 12.16
C GLN A 421 12.09 15.47 11.70
N THR A 422 11.36 15.23 10.61
CA THR A 422 10.36 16.18 10.10
C THR A 422 9.22 16.38 11.10
N VAL A 423 8.70 15.29 11.67
CA VAL A 423 7.64 15.33 12.68
C VAL A 423 8.11 16.02 13.95
N GLU A 424 9.33 15.77 14.43
CA GLU A 424 9.89 16.49 15.58
C GLU A 424 10.01 17.99 15.33
N GLN A 425 10.49 18.39 14.15
CA GLN A 425 10.59 19.80 13.79
C GLN A 425 9.21 20.47 13.71
N GLN A 426 8.21 19.79 13.13
CA GLN A 426 6.83 20.28 13.10
C GLN A 426 6.23 20.38 14.50
N ARG A 427 6.51 19.43 15.39
CA ARG A 427 6.06 19.45 16.78
C ARG A 427 6.65 20.64 17.55
N ALA A 428 7.94 20.93 17.37
CA ALA A 428 8.58 22.10 17.96
C ALA A 428 7.93 23.41 17.47
N ASN A 429 7.67 23.52 16.17
CA ASN A 429 6.98 24.67 15.58
C ASN A 429 5.52 24.80 16.04
N SER A 430 4.81 23.69 16.27
CA SER A 430 3.45 23.68 16.82
C SER A 430 3.42 24.25 18.25
N ILE A 431 4.41 23.91 19.08
CA ILE A 431 4.53 24.45 20.44
C ILE A 431 4.73 25.96 20.39
N SER A 432 5.65 26.47 19.57
CA SER A 432 5.89 27.92 19.47
C SER A 432 4.66 28.66 18.95
N ARG A 433 3.96 28.10 17.95
CA ARG A 433 2.72 28.68 17.42
C ARG A 433 1.59 28.73 18.45
N LYS A 434 1.46 27.71 19.30
CA LYS A 434 0.45 27.70 20.38
C LYS A 434 0.70 28.81 21.39
N ILE A 435 1.96 29.08 21.73
CA ILE A 435 2.33 30.20 22.62
C ILE A 435 1.93 31.54 21.96
N GLU A 436 2.26 31.75 20.69
CA GLU A 436 1.86 32.97 19.96
C GLU A 436 0.32 33.13 19.87
N ILE A 437 -0.41 32.02 19.71
CA ILE A 437 -1.88 31.99 19.69
C ILE A 437 -2.43 32.41 21.05
N GLU A 438 -1.89 31.88 22.15
CA GLU A 438 -2.31 32.19 23.52
C GLU A 438 -2.04 33.67 23.87
N GLU A 439 -0.88 34.20 23.47
CA GLU A 439 -0.57 35.63 23.60
C GLU A 439 -1.57 36.52 22.84
N LEU A 440 -1.87 36.17 21.58
CA LEU A 440 -2.85 36.91 20.78
C LEU A 440 -4.27 36.83 21.36
N GLU A 441 -4.67 35.67 21.88
CA GLU A 441 -5.96 35.47 22.55
C GLU A 441 -6.09 36.37 23.78
N SER A 442 -5.05 36.45 24.62
CA SER A 442 -5.02 37.36 25.77
C SER A 442 -5.15 38.84 25.35
N THR A 443 -4.52 39.26 24.24
CA THR A 443 -4.69 40.65 23.75
C THR A 443 -6.11 40.98 23.25
N LEU A 444 -6.93 39.96 22.99
CA LEU A 444 -8.27 40.11 22.42
C LEU A 444 -9.40 39.94 23.44
N GLU A 445 -9.10 39.63 24.71
CA GLU A 445 -10.11 39.44 25.77
C GLU A 445 -11.06 40.64 25.87
N ASP A 446 -10.53 41.87 25.80
CA ASP A 446 -11.30 43.11 25.91
C ASP A 446 -11.77 43.67 24.56
N TYR A 447 -11.62 42.94 23.46
CA TYR A 447 -11.93 43.45 22.12
C TYR A 447 -13.41 43.84 21.95
N GLU A 448 -14.32 43.01 22.47
CA GLU A 448 -15.77 43.30 22.44
C GLU A 448 -16.11 44.52 23.29
N LEU A 449 -15.48 44.67 24.46
CA LEU A 449 -15.64 45.83 25.33
C LEU A 449 -15.21 47.12 24.62
N HIS A 450 -14.06 47.13 23.94
CA HIS A 450 -13.57 48.31 23.22
C HIS A 450 -14.44 48.65 22.00
N LEU A 451 -15.10 47.68 21.37
CA LEU A 451 -16.06 47.93 20.29
C LEU A 451 -17.32 48.64 20.80
N ASP A 452 -17.84 48.20 21.94
CA ASP A 452 -19.01 48.81 22.59
C ASP A 452 -18.68 50.23 23.08
N GLU A 453 -17.50 50.42 23.70
CA GLU A 453 -17.00 51.74 24.08
C GLU A 453 -16.85 52.68 22.88
N LEU A 454 -16.33 52.18 21.75
CA LEU A 454 -16.18 52.97 20.53
C LEU A 454 -17.54 53.38 19.96
N ALA A 455 -18.51 52.48 19.94
CA ALA A 455 -19.86 52.80 19.49
C ALA A 455 -20.51 53.88 20.37
N ALA A 456 -20.35 53.77 21.69
CA ALA A 456 -20.86 54.75 22.65
C ALA A 456 -20.21 56.13 22.48
N ILE A 457 -18.87 56.19 22.44
CA ILE A 457 -18.13 57.45 22.28
C ILE A 457 -18.41 58.10 20.92
N THR A 458 -18.53 57.30 19.86
CA THR A 458 -18.85 57.82 18.52
C THR A 458 -20.22 58.49 18.48
N ASP A 459 -21.24 57.89 19.12
CA ASP A 459 -22.56 58.49 19.21
C ASP A 459 -22.54 59.77 20.06
N ILE A 460 -21.84 59.76 21.21
CA ILE A 460 -21.66 60.96 22.05
C ILE A 460 -20.98 62.09 21.27
N ALA A 461 -19.86 61.81 20.59
CA ALA A 461 -19.12 62.81 19.81
C ALA A 461 -19.99 63.42 18.69
N LYS A 462 -20.84 62.61 18.05
CA LYS A 462 -21.79 63.07 17.02
C LYS A 462 -22.88 63.97 17.60
N GLN A 463 -23.51 63.58 18.70
CA GLN A 463 -24.57 64.37 19.35
C GLN A 463 -24.03 65.68 19.90
N LEU A 464 -22.83 65.66 20.51
CA LEU A 464 -22.17 66.84 21.05
C LEU A 464 -21.73 67.82 19.96
N LYS A 465 -21.30 67.32 18.79
CA LYS A 465 -21.05 68.14 17.60
C LYS A 465 -22.33 68.84 17.12
N LEU A 466 -23.43 68.09 16.98
CA LEU A 466 -24.72 68.64 16.57
C LEU A 466 -25.24 69.68 17.56
N TYR A 467 -25.03 69.46 18.87
CA TYR A 467 -25.36 70.43 19.91
C TYR A 467 -24.58 71.72 19.74
N LYS A 468 -23.25 71.65 19.55
CA LYS A 468 -22.41 72.84 19.31
C LYS A 468 -22.82 73.60 18.05
N GLU A 469 -23.15 72.89 16.96
CA GLU A 469 -23.65 73.49 15.71
C GLU A 469 -24.99 74.23 15.94
N LYS A 470 -25.94 73.61 16.64
CA LYS A 470 -27.24 74.21 16.97
C LYS A 470 -27.15 75.40 17.94
N VAL A 471 -26.21 75.37 18.89
CA VAL A 471 -25.92 76.51 19.78
C VAL A 471 -25.42 77.70 18.96
N HIS A 472 -24.53 77.45 18.00
CA HIS A 472 -24.04 78.51 17.11
C HIS A 472 -25.15 79.05 16.19
N GLU A 473 -26.01 78.18 15.65
CA GLU A 473 -27.19 78.56 14.87
C GLU A 473 -28.14 79.44 15.68
N LEU A 474 -28.41 79.08 16.94
CA LEU A 474 -29.23 79.88 17.86
C LEU A 474 -28.62 81.26 18.11
N GLN A 475 -27.30 81.37 18.28
CA GLN A 475 -26.63 82.65 18.48
C GLN A 475 -26.81 83.59 17.27
N GLN A 476 -26.63 83.06 16.05
CA GLN A 476 -26.82 83.83 14.82
C GLN A 476 -28.28 84.25 14.63
N LEU A 477 -29.20 83.33 14.87
CA LEU A 477 -30.63 83.58 14.70
C LEU A 477 -31.19 84.52 15.77
N HIS A 478 -30.64 84.48 16.99
CA HIS A 478 -31.03 85.41 18.05
C HIS A 478 -30.68 86.86 17.70
N LEU A 479 -29.53 87.09 17.04
CA LEU A 479 -29.18 88.41 16.54
C LEU A 479 -30.20 88.91 15.50
N GLN A 480 -30.59 88.04 14.56
CA GLN A 480 -31.64 88.36 13.57
C GLN A 480 -33.00 88.63 14.23
N TYR A 481 -33.33 87.89 15.30
CA TYR A 481 -34.54 88.10 16.08
C TYR A 481 -34.56 89.47 16.76
N GLU A 482 -33.47 89.88 17.41
CA GLU A 482 -33.39 91.20 18.05
C GLU A 482 -33.51 92.32 17.00
N THR A 483 -32.83 92.21 15.86
CA THR A 483 -33.00 93.17 14.76
C THR A 483 -34.44 93.21 14.23
N ALA A 484 -35.05 92.06 13.97
CA ALA A 484 -36.43 91.99 13.47
C ALA A 484 -37.45 92.53 14.50
N LYS A 485 -37.17 92.35 15.79
CA LYS A 485 -37.99 92.86 16.88
C LYS A 485 -37.89 94.39 16.98
N GLU A 486 -36.67 94.94 16.97
CA GLU A 486 -36.43 96.37 16.99
C GLU A 486 -37.11 97.05 15.79
N GLU A 487 -36.95 96.51 14.58
CA GLU A 487 -37.63 97.02 13.39
C GLU A 487 -39.16 96.93 13.50
N TYR A 488 -39.70 95.81 14.00
CA TYR A 488 -41.14 95.70 14.23
C TYR A 488 -41.66 96.73 15.23
N GLU A 489 -40.98 96.90 16.37
CA GLU A 489 -41.36 97.86 17.42
C GLU A 489 -41.28 99.31 16.92
N GLU A 490 -40.24 99.64 16.15
CA GLU A 490 -40.07 100.97 15.52
C GLU A 490 -41.22 101.25 14.54
N TYR A 491 -41.49 100.33 13.61
CA TYR A 491 -42.54 100.50 12.61
C TYR A 491 -43.95 100.45 13.23
N ALA A 492 -44.15 99.67 14.30
CA ALA A 492 -45.41 99.65 15.03
C ALA A 492 -45.68 100.98 15.74
N LEU A 493 -44.64 101.59 16.33
CA LEU A 493 -44.73 102.92 16.92
C LEU A 493 -44.98 103.99 15.85
N ALA A 494 -44.24 103.94 14.74
CA ALA A 494 -44.41 104.86 13.62
C ALA A 494 -45.83 104.78 13.04
N TYR A 495 -46.35 103.57 12.81
CA TYR A 495 -47.72 103.33 12.36
C TYR A 495 -48.73 103.88 13.37
N ARG A 496 -48.59 103.60 14.67
CA ARG A 496 -49.51 104.10 15.71
C ARG A 496 -49.55 105.63 15.75
N LEU A 497 -48.40 106.29 15.72
CA LEU A 497 -48.32 107.75 15.67
C LEU A 497 -48.96 108.32 14.39
N LEU A 498 -48.80 107.63 13.26
CA LEU A 498 -49.41 108.01 11.98
C LEU A 498 -50.93 107.79 11.99
N GLU A 499 -51.39 106.69 12.59
CA GLU A 499 -52.81 106.33 12.77
C GLU A 499 -53.51 107.33 13.70
N ASP A 500 -52.90 107.66 14.84
CA ASP A 500 -53.42 108.68 15.78
C ASP A 500 -53.56 110.04 15.09
N ARG A 501 -52.55 110.44 14.28
CA ARG A 501 -52.62 111.66 13.45
C ARG A 501 -53.71 111.56 12.39
N TRP A 502 -53.89 110.40 11.74
CA TRP A 502 -54.94 110.21 10.75
C TRP A 502 -56.34 110.29 11.38
N ILE A 503 -56.57 109.65 12.53
CA ILE A 503 -57.82 109.74 13.30
C ILE A 503 -58.07 111.18 13.74
N GLY A 504 -57.04 111.87 14.25
CA GLY A 504 -57.12 113.30 14.57
C GLY A 504 -57.49 114.16 13.36
N ASN A 505 -56.91 113.88 12.18
CA ASN A 505 -57.27 114.54 10.92
C ASN A 505 -58.72 114.25 10.48
N GLN A 506 -59.24 113.03 10.71
CA GLN A 506 -60.65 112.72 10.45
C GLN A 506 -61.59 113.54 11.33
N ALA A 507 -61.25 113.71 12.63
CA ALA A 507 -62.03 114.54 13.53
C ALA A 507 -62.08 116.02 13.07
N VAL A 508 -60.98 116.55 12.53
CA VAL A 508 -60.92 117.90 11.93
C VAL A 508 -61.75 117.99 10.64
N LEU A 509 -61.64 117.00 9.74
CA LEU A 509 -62.41 116.97 8.48
C LEU A 509 -63.92 116.87 8.74
N LEU A 510 -64.34 116.06 9.71
CA LEU A 510 -65.73 115.96 10.14
C LEU A 510 -66.21 117.28 10.75
N ALA A 511 -65.42 117.91 11.62
CA ALA A 511 -65.74 119.22 12.19
C ALA A 511 -65.87 120.33 11.14
N ALA A 512 -65.06 120.31 10.08
CA ALA A 512 -65.14 121.25 8.95
C ALA A 512 -66.43 121.11 8.13
N SER A 513 -67.06 119.92 8.13
CA SER A 513 -68.32 119.65 7.43
C SER A 513 -69.59 120.00 8.25
N LEU A 514 -69.44 120.39 9.53
CA LEU A 514 -70.56 120.73 10.41
C LEU A 514 -71.06 122.16 10.20
N LYS A 515 -72.27 122.28 9.65
CA LYS A 515 -73.01 123.54 9.49
C LYS A 515 -73.84 123.85 10.73
N GLU A 516 -73.88 125.13 11.09
CA GLU A 516 -74.67 125.63 12.23
C GLU A 516 -76.16 125.43 11.96
N GLY A 517 -76.89 124.74 12.86
CA GLY A 517 -78.33 124.49 12.73
C GLY A 517 -78.73 123.18 12.04
N GLU A 518 -77.81 122.43 11.45
CA GLU A 518 -78.07 121.08 10.90
C GLU A 518 -77.58 119.99 11.86
N GLY A 519 -78.31 118.88 11.97
CA GLY A 519 -77.97 117.79 12.88
C GLY A 519 -76.65 117.10 12.49
N CYS A 520 -75.70 117.04 13.42
CA CYS A 520 -74.44 116.33 13.19
C CYS A 520 -74.68 114.83 12.91
N PRO A 521 -74.05 114.25 11.88
CA PRO A 521 -74.24 112.83 11.52
C PRO A 521 -73.65 111.83 12.51
N VAL A 522 -72.85 112.28 13.50
CA VAL A 522 -72.26 111.40 14.52
C VAL A 522 -73.06 111.44 15.83
N CYS A 523 -73.48 112.62 16.29
CA CYS A 523 -74.14 112.79 17.61
C CYS A 523 -75.52 113.45 17.56
N GLY A 524 -75.97 113.97 16.40
CA GLY A 524 -77.28 114.58 16.21
C GLY A 524 -77.45 116.03 16.68
N SER A 525 -76.44 116.65 17.32
CA SER A 525 -76.52 118.05 17.81
C SER A 525 -76.51 119.08 16.67
N ALA A 526 -77.23 120.19 16.85
CA ALA A 526 -77.31 121.31 15.90
C ALA A 526 -76.35 122.48 16.21
N HIS A 527 -75.62 122.42 17.34
CA HIS A 527 -74.71 123.49 17.77
C HIS A 527 -73.39 122.92 18.31
N HIS A 528 -72.25 123.46 17.83
CA HIS A 528 -70.89 123.03 18.20
C HIS A 528 -69.99 124.24 18.43
N PRO A 529 -69.85 124.74 19.68
CA PRO A 529 -69.12 125.98 19.99
C PRO A 529 -67.60 125.84 19.98
N ALA A 530 -67.06 124.62 20.10
CA ALA A 530 -65.63 124.33 20.07
C ALA A 530 -65.30 123.35 18.93
N LYS A 531 -65.46 123.81 17.67
CA LYS A 531 -65.10 123.01 16.49
C LYS A 531 -63.59 122.77 16.46
N ALA A 532 -63.18 121.55 16.10
CA ALA A 532 -61.77 121.26 15.89
C ALA A 532 -61.28 122.05 14.66
N THR A 533 -60.45 123.06 14.88
CA THR A 533 -59.80 123.85 13.83
C THR A 533 -58.43 123.26 13.53
N GLY A 534 -58.12 123.09 12.24
CA GLY A 534 -56.98 122.29 11.79
C GLY A 534 -55.62 122.81 12.24
N LEU A 535 -54.73 121.87 12.58
CA LEU A 535 -53.28 122.08 12.58
C LEU A 535 -52.82 122.41 11.15
N GLU A 536 -52.29 123.60 10.93
CA GLU A 536 -51.60 123.94 9.69
C GLU A 536 -50.42 122.98 9.47
N GLY A 537 -50.44 122.19 8.39
CA GLY A 537 -49.23 121.63 7.78
C GLY A 537 -49.12 120.11 7.57
N HIS A 538 -49.91 119.25 8.22
CA HIS A 538 -49.70 117.79 8.11
C HIS A 538 -51.00 116.96 8.06
N SER A 539 -51.72 117.00 6.94
CA SER A 539 -52.78 116.02 6.67
C SER A 539 -52.16 114.69 6.24
N VAL A 540 -52.30 113.66 7.07
CA VAL A 540 -51.92 112.28 6.74
C VAL A 540 -52.94 111.74 5.76
N THR A 541 -52.48 111.28 4.59
CA THR A 541 -53.36 110.65 3.59
C THR A 541 -53.64 109.19 3.91
N LYS A 542 -54.80 108.67 3.49
CA LYS A 542 -55.13 107.23 3.63
C LYS A 542 -54.07 106.34 2.95
N ARG A 543 -53.50 106.78 1.83
CA ARG A 543 -52.43 106.08 1.11
C ARG A 543 -51.16 105.95 1.96
N GLN A 544 -50.73 107.01 2.66
CA GLN A 544 -49.59 106.95 3.58
C GLN A 544 -49.83 106.00 4.75
N LEU A 545 -51.06 105.91 5.25
CA LEU A 545 -51.43 104.94 6.30
C LEU A 545 -51.46 103.51 5.78
N ASP A 546 -52.01 103.28 4.58
CA ASP A 546 -52.04 101.96 3.94
C ASP A 546 -50.63 101.47 3.58
N ASP A 547 -49.73 102.34 3.11
CA ASP A 547 -48.32 102.03 2.83
C ASP A 547 -47.58 101.67 4.13
N ALA A 548 -47.72 102.46 5.20
CA ALA A 548 -47.16 102.17 6.52
C ALA A 548 -47.71 100.87 7.13
N LYS A 549 -48.99 100.54 6.86
CA LYS A 549 -49.61 99.27 7.29
C LYS A 549 -49.02 98.08 6.54
N GLN A 550 -48.73 98.21 5.25
CA GLN A 550 -48.06 97.16 4.47
C GLN A 550 -46.61 96.96 4.95
N GLU A 551 -45.88 98.04 5.21
CA GLU A 551 -44.53 97.96 5.78
C GLU A 551 -44.54 97.29 7.17
N LEU A 552 -45.45 97.69 8.06
CA LEU A 552 -45.64 97.04 9.36
C LEU A 552 -45.94 95.54 9.22
N ALA A 553 -46.88 95.16 8.34
CA ALA A 553 -47.23 93.76 8.10
C ALA A 553 -46.04 92.95 7.54
N SER A 554 -45.14 93.58 6.79
CA SER A 554 -43.91 92.95 6.31
C SER A 554 -42.93 92.69 7.45
N LYS A 555 -42.70 93.67 8.33
CA LYS A 555 -41.82 93.54 9.50
C LYS A 555 -42.38 92.57 10.54
N GLU A 556 -43.70 92.58 10.74
CA GLU A 556 -44.42 91.63 11.61
C GLU A 556 -44.25 90.17 11.14
N ARG A 557 -44.33 89.92 9.82
CA ARG A 557 -44.07 88.58 9.26
C ARG A 557 -42.64 88.13 9.49
N VAL A 558 -41.67 89.01 9.28
CA VAL A 558 -40.25 88.70 9.52
C VAL A 558 -40.03 88.38 11.00
N PHE A 559 -40.51 89.24 11.91
CA PHE A 559 -40.43 89.02 13.36
C PHE A 559 -41.07 87.70 13.80
N HIS A 560 -42.29 87.39 13.35
CA HIS A 560 -42.95 86.13 13.70
C HIS A 560 -42.26 84.90 13.12
N THR A 561 -41.71 84.99 11.91
CA THR A 561 -40.96 83.89 11.28
C THR A 561 -39.68 83.60 12.06
N THR A 562 -38.85 84.62 12.30
CA THR A 562 -37.61 84.48 13.06
C THR A 562 -37.91 84.08 14.52
N SER A 563 -39.01 84.57 15.12
CA SER A 563 -39.44 84.14 16.45
C SER A 563 -39.84 82.66 16.50
N ALA A 564 -40.48 82.13 15.46
CA ALA A 564 -40.84 80.73 15.35
C ALA A 564 -39.60 79.85 15.17
N GLU A 565 -38.65 80.27 14.33
CA GLU A 565 -37.37 79.59 14.11
C GLU A 565 -36.52 79.54 15.40
N VAL A 566 -36.42 80.66 16.14
CA VAL A 566 -35.73 80.70 17.44
C VAL A 566 -36.38 79.74 18.43
N ARG A 567 -37.72 79.68 18.46
CA ARG A 567 -38.45 78.76 19.32
C ARG A 567 -38.18 77.30 18.96
N GLN A 568 -38.15 76.97 17.66
CA GLN A 568 -37.86 75.62 17.18
C GLN A 568 -36.44 75.19 17.57
N ILE A 569 -35.43 76.03 17.30
CA ILE A 569 -34.03 75.70 17.64
C ILE A 569 -33.85 75.57 19.16
N LYS A 570 -34.52 76.39 19.96
CA LYS A 570 -34.52 76.25 21.43
C LYS A 570 -35.11 74.91 21.88
N GLN A 571 -36.22 74.47 21.28
CA GLN A 571 -36.82 73.16 21.58
C GLN A 571 -35.89 72.01 21.18
N ASP A 572 -35.26 72.10 20.00
CA ASP A 572 -34.30 71.09 19.54
C ASP A 572 -33.08 71.03 20.48
N LEU A 573 -32.56 72.18 20.93
CA LEU A 573 -31.46 72.26 21.88
C LEU A 573 -31.82 71.71 23.26
N GLU A 574 -33.02 71.97 23.76
CA GLU A 574 -33.49 71.39 25.02
C GLU A 574 -33.60 69.87 24.93
N LYS A 575 -34.12 69.34 23.82
CA LYS A 575 -34.20 67.90 23.59
C LYS A 575 -32.81 67.27 23.53
N LEU A 576 -31.92 67.84 22.73
CA LEU A 576 -30.55 67.32 22.56
C LEU A 576 -29.75 67.42 23.87
N LYS A 577 -29.96 68.49 24.65
CA LYS A 577 -29.34 68.64 25.97
C LYS A 577 -29.84 67.59 26.96
N ARG A 578 -31.16 67.31 26.99
CA ARG A 578 -31.71 66.23 27.84
C ARG A 578 -31.12 64.87 27.48
N GLU A 579 -31.03 64.54 26.19
CA GLU A 579 -30.43 63.27 25.73
C GLU A 579 -28.94 63.14 26.12
N LEU A 580 -28.19 64.25 26.12
CA LEU A 580 -26.79 64.28 26.56
C LEU A 580 -26.66 64.22 28.10
N ASP A 581 -27.54 64.90 28.84
CA ASP A 581 -27.55 64.93 30.31
C ASP A 581 -27.96 63.57 30.90
N GLU A 582 -28.95 62.88 30.30
CA GLU A 582 -29.35 61.51 30.67
C GLU A 582 -28.21 60.50 30.52
N ARG A 583 -27.26 60.78 29.62
CA ARG A 583 -26.06 59.98 29.39
C ARG A 583 -24.84 60.47 30.17
N HIS A 584 -25.02 61.46 31.05
CA HIS A 584 -23.96 62.06 31.87
C HIS A 584 -22.74 62.52 31.06
N VAL A 585 -22.99 63.14 29.89
CA VAL A 585 -21.92 63.62 29.00
C VAL A 585 -21.26 64.87 29.58
N ASP A 586 -19.92 64.89 29.61
CA ASP A 586 -19.12 66.03 30.04
C ASP A 586 -18.77 66.94 28.85
N PHE A 587 -19.37 68.12 28.80
CA PHE A 587 -19.20 69.05 27.67
C PHE A 587 -17.77 69.61 27.51
N GLU A 588 -16.92 69.52 28.53
CA GLU A 588 -15.51 69.97 28.48
C GLU A 588 -14.56 68.88 27.97
N ARG A 589 -15.00 67.62 27.94
CA ARG A 589 -14.20 66.47 27.52
C ARG A 589 -14.10 66.36 26.00
N ASP A 590 -12.91 66.01 25.49
CA ASP A 590 -12.68 65.84 24.05
C ASP A 590 -12.99 64.41 23.58
N TYR A 591 -14.29 64.12 23.44
CA TYR A 591 -14.77 62.84 22.93
C TYR A 591 -14.29 62.53 21.50
N LYS A 592 -13.88 63.54 20.71
CA LYS A 592 -13.38 63.32 19.36
C LYS A 592 -11.95 62.77 19.37
N ALA A 593 -11.10 63.28 20.26
CA ALA A 593 -9.76 62.73 20.47
C ALA A 593 -9.82 61.31 21.03
N GLU A 594 -10.73 61.04 21.98
CA GLU A 594 -10.93 59.71 22.54
C GLU A 594 -11.46 58.71 21.50
N GLN A 595 -12.43 59.14 20.67
CA GLN A 595 -12.91 58.36 19.54
C GLN A 595 -11.73 57.94 18.64
N MET A 596 -10.87 58.89 18.24
CA MET A 596 -9.75 58.60 17.35
C MET A 596 -8.73 57.63 17.97
N ASN A 597 -8.44 57.76 19.27
CA ASN A 597 -7.55 56.83 19.98
C ASN A 597 -8.15 55.42 20.06
N LEU A 598 -9.44 55.32 20.35
CA LEU A 598 -10.13 54.05 20.46
C LEU A 598 -10.33 53.39 19.09
N GLU A 599 -10.59 54.16 18.03
CA GLU A 599 -10.61 53.67 16.64
C GLU A 599 -9.27 53.03 16.25
N ASN A 600 -8.15 53.68 16.58
CA ASN A 600 -6.81 53.14 16.33
C ASN A 600 -6.57 51.85 17.11
N LYS A 601 -7.01 51.78 18.37
CA LYS A 601 -6.87 50.59 19.22
C LYS A 601 -7.72 49.43 18.67
N VAL A 602 -8.99 49.67 18.34
CA VAL A 602 -9.89 48.68 17.72
C VAL A 602 -9.34 48.21 16.37
N ALA A 603 -8.77 49.10 15.56
CA ALA A 603 -8.13 48.72 14.29
C ALA A 603 -6.92 47.79 14.50
N MET A 604 -6.09 48.07 15.51
CA MET A 604 -4.97 47.20 15.89
C MET A 604 -5.46 45.83 16.37
N LEU A 605 -6.47 45.79 17.25
CA LEU A 605 -7.03 44.54 17.74
C LEU A 605 -7.71 43.73 16.63
N ARG A 606 -8.40 44.39 15.69
CA ARG A 606 -8.96 43.72 14.51
C ARG A 606 -7.87 43.04 13.67
N LYS A 607 -6.72 43.72 13.47
CA LYS A 607 -5.57 43.13 12.78
C LYS A 607 -5.03 41.91 13.55
N ASN A 608 -4.92 41.98 14.87
CA ASN A 608 -4.51 40.85 15.70
C ASN A 608 -5.50 39.68 15.60
N ARG A 609 -6.81 39.95 15.53
CA ARG A 609 -7.85 38.92 15.33
C ARG A 609 -7.68 38.19 14.00
N ASP A 610 -7.39 38.93 12.93
CA ASP A 610 -7.17 38.34 11.61
C ASP A 610 -5.88 37.50 11.58
N VAL A 611 -4.81 37.96 12.25
CA VAL A 611 -3.57 37.18 12.42
C VAL A 611 -3.82 35.93 13.26
N LEU A 612 -4.57 36.02 14.36
CA LEU A 612 -4.94 34.88 15.20
C LEU A 612 -5.69 33.82 14.40
N LYS A 613 -6.63 34.24 13.55
CA LYS A 613 -7.35 33.32 12.66
C LYS A 613 -6.39 32.59 11.71
N GLN A 614 -5.50 33.33 11.04
CA GLN A 614 -4.50 32.73 10.15
C GLN A 614 -3.57 31.75 10.88
N LYS A 615 -3.14 32.09 12.10
CA LYS A 615 -2.28 31.22 12.93
C LYS A 615 -3.01 29.95 13.36
N ARG A 616 -4.28 30.04 13.77
CA ARG A 616 -5.12 28.86 14.11
C ARG A 616 -5.36 27.96 12.89
N ASP A 617 -5.65 28.53 11.73
CA ASP A 617 -5.83 27.76 10.49
C ASP A 617 -4.52 27.04 10.11
N ALA A 618 -3.38 27.73 10.19
CA ALA A 618 -2.07 27.15 9.91
C ALA A 618 -1.67 26.08 10.95
N GLU A 619 -2.05 26.23 12.22
CA GLU A 619 -1.82 25.22 13.26
C GLU A 619 -2.68 23.96 13.03
N SER A 620 -3.92 24.13 12.61
CA SER A 620 -4.80 23.02 12.22
C SER A 620 -4.21 22.23 11.05
N GLN A 621 -3.69 22.92 10.02
CA GLN A 621 -3.02 22.28 8.88
C GLN A 621 -1.76 21.51 9.28
N VAL A 622 -0.93 22.08 10.16
CA VAL A 622 0.27 21.39 10.67
C VAL A 622 -0.12 20.11 11.41
N LYS A 623 -1.17 20.17 12.23
CA LYS A 623 -1.66 18.98 12.95
C LYS A 623 -2.11 17.86 12.00
N ILE A 624 -2.88 18.20 10.96
CA ILE A 624 -3.31 17.23 9.93
C ILE A 624 -2.10 16.63 9.22
N ALA A 625 -1.14 17.46 8.81
CA ALA A 625 0.08 16.97 8.15
C ALA A 625 0.92 16.06 9.06
N MET A 626 1.00 16.36 10.36
CA MET A 626 1.68 15.51 11.34
C MET A 626 0.99 14.14 11.48
N ASP A 627 -0.35 14.12 11.53
CA ASP A 627 -1.12 12.87 11.61
C ASP A 627 -0.91 12.02 10.34
N GLU A 628 -0.94 12.63 9.15
CA GLU A 628 -0.64 11.96 7.88
C GLU A 628 0.79 11.40 7.82
N GLN A 629 1.78 12.16 8.29
CA GLN A 629 3.17 11.69 8.37
C GLN A 629 3.33 10.54 9.36
N MET A 630 2.59 10.55 10.48
CA MET A 630 2.63 9.47 11.46
C MET A 630 2.08 8.16 10.89
N ASP A 631 1.00 8.24 10.11
CA ASP A 631 0.45 7.11 9.37
C ASP A 631 1.43 6.57 8.32
N GLU A 632 2.16 7.45 7.64
CA GLU A 632 3.21 7.04 6.69
C GLU A 632 4.39 6.37 7.40
N ILE A 633 4.82 6.89 8.55
CA ILE A 633 5.85 6.29 9.40
C ILE A 633 5.43 4.86 9.79
N GLN A 634 4.21 4.64 10.28
CA GLN A 634 3.73 3.30 10.64
C GLN A 634 3.79 2.32 9.46
N LYS A 635 3.39 2.76 8.25
CA LYS A 635 3.46 1.94 7.04
C LYS A 635 4.90 1.62 6.65
N LEU A 636 5.82 2.56 6.79
CA LEU A 636 7.24 2.36 6.51
C LEU A 636 7.88 1.43 7.55
N GLU A 637 7.55 1.56 8.83
CA GLU A 637 8.00 0.65 9.89
C GLU A 637 7.58 -0.79 9.62
N GLN A 638 6.32 -0.99 9.22
CA GLN A 638 5.83 -2.31 8.85
C GLN A 638 6.64 -2.90 7.69
N ARG A 639 6.81 -2.14 6.59
CA ARG A 639 7.60 -2.59 5.41
C ARG A 639 9.06 -2.86 5.76
N ARG A 640 9.65 -2.05 6.64
CA ARG A 640 11.02 -2.22 7.13
C ARG A 640 11.15 -3.51 7.93
N ASN A 641 10.21 -3.79 8.83
CA ASN A 641 10.21 -5.01 9.63
C ASN A 641 10.00 -6.26 8.77
N GLU A 642 9.08 -6.22 7.80
CA GLU A 642 8.89 -7.30 6.82
C GLU A 642 10.18 -7.55 6.02
N THR A 643 10.79 -6.50 5.47
CA THR A 643 12.04 -6.61 4.69
C THR A 643 13.20 -7.14 5.54
N LYS A 644 13.31 -6.70 6.81
CA LYS A 644 14.35 -7.15 7.74
C LYS A 644 14.15 -8.61 8.16
N SER A 645 12.92 -9.04 8.38
CA SER A 645 12.60 -10.45 8.65
C SER A 645 12.92 -11.34 7.43
N GLU A 646 12.60 -10.88 6.22
CA GLU A 646 12.96 -11.59 4.99
C GLU A 646 14.48 -11.68 4.81
N LEU A 647 15.20 -10.59 5.09
CA LEU A 647 16.66 -10.57 5.07
C LEU A 647 17.26 -11.57 6.08
N GLU A 648 16.80 -11.59 7.33
CA GLU A 648 17.30 -12.50 8.37
C GLU A 648 17.06 -13.97 8.00
N THR A 649 15.87 -14.30 7.48
CA THR A 649 15.55 -15.67 7.05
C THR A 649 16.41 -16.10 5.86
N LYS A 650 16.55 -15.25 4.84
CA LYS A 650 17.41 -15.54 3.68
C LYS A 650 18.88 -15.63 4.07
N ARG A 651 19.33 -14.80 5.02
CA ARG A 651 20.71 -14.80 5.51
C ARG A 651 21.02 -16.10 6.26
N ALA A 652 20.10 -16.55 7.11
CA ALA A 652 20.25 -17.84 7.80
C ALA A 652 20.35 -19.02 6.80
N VAL A 653 19.55 -19.01 5.74
CA VAL A 653 19.64 -20.04 4.66
C VAL A 653 20.98 -19.96 3.93
N TYR A 654 21.45 -18.75 3.61
CA TYR A 654 22.74 -18.55 2.96
C TYR A 654 23.91 -19.01 3.85
N ASP A 655 23.91 -18.62 5.13
CA ASP A 655 24.95 -18.99 6.10
C ASP A 655 24.98 -20.51 6.34
N HIS A 656 23.82 -21.18 6.32
CA HIS A 656 23.76 -22.64 6.37
C HIS A 656 24.32 -23.28 5.09
N THR A 657 23.98 -22.72 3.93
CA THR A 657 24.42 -23.22 2.62
C THR A 657 25.92 -23.02 2.42
N ILE A 658 26.49 -21.90 2.87
CA ILE A 658 27.92 -21.62 2.74
C ILE A 658 28.75 -22.46 3.73
N ALA A 659 28.18 -22.87 4.86
CA ALA A 659 28.82 -23.75 5.83
C ALA A 659 28.94 -25.21 5.34
N SER A 660 28.04 -25.67 4.48
CA SER A 660 28.10 -27.01 3.88
C SER A 660 29.02 -27.11 2.67
N VAL A 661 29.51 -25.97 2.15
CA VAL A 661 30.41 -25.89 1.00
C VAL A 661 31.85 -25.55 1.45
N PRO A 662 32.85 -26.39 1.13
CA PRO A 662 34.25 -26.13 1.42
C PRO A 662 34.76 -24.82 0.79
N GLU A 663 35.65 -24.11 1.48
CA GLU A 663 36.12 -22.77 1.10
C GLU A 663 36.72 -22.67 -0.30
N ASP A 664 37.44 -23.70 -0.70
CA ASP A 664 38.16 -23.86 -1.96
C ASP A 664 37.25 -24.07 -3.17
N VAL A 665 35.95 -24.32 -2.97
CA VAL A 665 34.97 -24.55 -4.04
C VAL A 665 33.70 -23.70 -3.91
N ARG A 666 33.72 -22.64 -3.09
CA ARG A 666 32.59 -21.69 -2.94
C ARG A 666 32.33 -20.87 -4.20
N GLU A 667 33.33 -20.73 -5.07
CA GLU A 667 33.18 -20.08 -6.36
C GLU A 667 32.97 -21.11 -7.46
N LEU A 668 32.00 -20.84 -8.34
CA LEU A 668 31.64 -21.74 -9.43
C LEU A 668 32.81 -21.99 -10.40
N ALA A 669 33.68 -21.00 -10.61
CA ALA A 669 34.89 -21.15 -11.41
C ALA A 669 35.89 -22.13 -10.76
N ALA A 670 36.11 -22.02 -9.45
CA ALA A 670 37.01 -22.90 -8.70
C ALA A 670 36.48 -24.34 -8.66
N LEU A 671 35.17 -24.51 -8.43
CA LEU A 671 34.52 -25.83 -8.46
C LEU A 671 34.62 -26.50 -9.84
N ASN A 672 34.33 -25.77 -10.92
CA ASN A 672 34.41 -26.31 -12.28
C ASN A 672 35.84 -26.72 -12.65
N GLU A 673 36.85 -25.97 -12.21
CA GLU A 673 38.24 -26.34 -12.45
C GLU A 673 38.62 -27.61 -11.68
N GLN A 674 38.21 -27.74 -10.41
CA GLN A 674 38.43 -28.98 -9.65
C GLN A 674 37.72 -30.19 -10.27
N ILE A 675 36.47 -30.04 -10.73
CA ILE A 675 35.73 -31.08 -11.44
C ILE A 675 36.50 -31.50 -12.69
N ARG A 676 36.94 -30.55 -13.51
CA ARG A 676 37.68 -30.83 -14.75
C ARG A 676 38.99 -31.58 -14.49
N ILE A 677 39.75 -31.17 -13.48
CA ILE A 677 40.99 -31.85 -13.09
C ILE A 677 40.70 -33.29 -12.66
N LYS A 678 39.70 -33.50 -11.80
CA LYS A 678 39.33 -34.84 -11.31
C LYS A 678 38.72 -35.72 -12.39
N GLU A 679 37.98 -35.15 -13.33
CA GLU A 679 37.41 -35.85 -14.48
C GLU A 679 38.52 -36.36 -15.41
N ALA A 680 39.51 -35.51 -15.70
CA ALA A 680 40.68 -35.92 -16.47
C ALA A 680 41.48 -37.06 -15.78
N ILE A 681 41.68 -36.98 -14.46
CA ILE A 681 42.38 -38.04 -13.70
C ILE A 681 41.56 -39.34 -13.71
N SER A 682 40.25 -39.26 -13.44
CA SER A 682 39.37 -40.43 -13.43
C SER A 682 39.36 -41.12 -14.81
N GLN A 683 39.28 -40.34 -15.88
CA GLN A 683 39.27 -40.86 -17.25
C GLN A 683 40.61 -41.49 -17.63
N GLN A 684 41.74 -40.86 -17.28
CA GLN A 684 43.07 -41.45 -17.49
C GLN A 684 43.24 -42.80 -16.78
N LEU A 685 42.78 -42.92 -15.53
CA LEU A 685 42.87 -44.17 -14.78
C LEU A 685 41.96 -45.27 -15.36
N GLU A 686 40.79 -44.91 -15.87
CA GLU A 686 39.84 -45.85 -16.49
C GLU A 686 40.32 -46.33 -17.86
N ASP A 687 40.85 -45.42 -18.69
CA ASP A 687 41.43 -45.74 -19.99
C ASP A 687 42.66 -46.64 -19.86
N ALA A 688 43.53 -46.38 -18.88
CA ALA A 688 44.68 -47.23 -18.58
C ALA A 688 44.25 -48.66 -18.19
N TRP A 689 43.22 -48.78 -17.36
CA TRP A 689 42.66 -50.07 -16.95
C TRP A 689 42.06 -50.85 -18.12
N LEU A 690 41.21 -50.21 -18.94
CA LEU A 690 40.59 -50.83 -20.11
C LEU A 690 41.63 -51.26 -21.15
N LYS A 691 42.66 -50.43 -21.37
CA LYS A 691 43.74 -50.74 -22.31
C LYS A 691 44.51 -51.99 -21.88
N VAL A 692 44.87 -52.10 -20.61
CA VAL A 692 45.64 -53.25 -20.10
C VAL A 692 44.78 -54.52 -20.04
N GLN A 693 43.47 -54.42 -19.73
CA GLN A 693 42.55 -55.54 -19.85
C GLN A 693 42.49 -56.10 -21.28
N LYS A 694 42.38 -55.21 -22.27
CA LYS A 694 42.36 -55.59 -23.69
C LYS A 694 43.67 -56.26 -24.10
N GLN A 695 44.80 -55.67 -23.73
CA GLN A 695 46.13 -56.24 -24.00
C GLN A 695 46.31 -57.63 -23.35
N LEU A 696 45.83 -57.82 -22.12
CA LEU A 696 45.88 -59.11 -21.44
C LEU A 696 45.02 -60.16 -22.15
N GLN A 697 43.84 -59.78 -22.62
CA GLN A 697 42.97 -60.66 -23.39
C GLN A 697 43.62 -61.08 -24.72
N GLU A 698 44.16 -60.11 -25.46
CA GLU A 698 44.87 -60.36 -26.73
C GLU A 698 46.09 -61.25 -26.54
N ALA A 699 46.90 -61.01 -25.51
CA ALA A 699 48.07 -61.83 -25.19
C ALA A 699 47.71 -63.27 -24.78
N ASN A 700 46.64 -63.45 -24.00
CA ASN A 700 46.15 -64.79 -23.64
C ASN A 700 45.64 -65.56 -24.87
N ILE A 701 44.93 -64.89 -25.78
CA ILE A 701 44.49 -65.49 -27.05
C ILE A 701 45.71 -65.92 -27.88
N LEU A 702 46.70 -65.04 -28.03
CA LEU A 702 47.92 -65.32 -28.78
C LEU A 702 48.68 -66.52 -28.19
N ARG A 703 48.87 -66.55 -26.86
CA ARG A 703 49.52 -67.68 -26.17
C ARG A 703 48.77 -68.99 -26.41
N THR A 704 47.45 -68.97 -26.26
CA THR A 704 46.61 -70.17 -26.46
C THR A 704 46.67 -70.67 -27.91
N GLN A 705 46.71 -69.76 -28.89
CA GLN A 705 46.89 -70.10 -30.30
C GLN A 705 48.27 -70.73 -30.57
N MET A 706 49.34 -70.17 -30.00
CA MET A 706 50.70 -70.72 -30.15
C MET A 706 50.85 -72.07 -29.43
N GLU A 707 50.22 -72.23 -28.26
CA GLU A 707 50.21 -73.48 -27.49
C GLU A 707 49.49 -74.61 -28.25
N LEU A 708 48.34 -74.32 -28.85
CA LEU A 708 47.65 -75.26 -29.73
C LEU A 708 48.50 -75.62 -30.96
N ARG A 709 49.15 -74.62 -31.57
CA ARG A 709 50.02 -74.82 -32.74
C ARG A 709 51.24 -75.67 -32.41
N GLU A 710 51.84 -75.49 -31.23
CA GLU A 710 52.95 -76.31 -30.74
C GLU A 710 52.51 -77.77 -30.60
N GLN A 711 51.35 -78.03 -30.00
CA GLN A 711 50.83 -79.38 -29.84
C GLN A 711 50.56 -80.06 -31.18
N MET A 712 49.98 -79.33 -32.14
CA MET A 712 49.72 -79.84 -33.50
C MET A 712 51.01 -80.18 -34.25
N GLU A 713 52.02 -79.29 -34.24
CA GLU A 713 53.29 -79.56 -34.92
C GLU A 713 54.10 -80.66 -34.20
N LYS A 714 54.00 -80.77 -32.87
CA LYS A 714 54.59 -81.86 -32.09
C LYS A 714 54.01 -83.23 -32.47
N GLN A 715 52.69 -83.30 -32.62
CA GLN A 715 52.01 -84.51 -33.10
C GLN A 715 52.43 -84.82 -34.55
N ALA A 716 52.46 -83.82 -35.43
CA ALA A 716 52.89 -84.00 -36.81
C ALA A 716 54.34 -84.53 -36.91
N VAL A 717 55.26 -84.03 -36.08
CA VAL A 717 56.64 -84.54 -36.00
C VAL A 717 56.67 -86.00 -35.53
N ALA A 718 55.86 -86.37 -34.53
CA ALA A 718 55.80 -87.74 -34.01
C ALA A 718 55.25 -88.73 -35.05
N GLU A 719 54.17 -88.36 -35.73
CA GLU A 719 53.56 -89.15 -36.81
C GLU A 719 54.52 -89.33 -37.99
N MET A 720 55.29 -88.29 -38.35
CA MET A 720 56.26 -88.36 -39.43
C MET A 720 57.48 -89.22 -39.07
N LYS A 721 57.93 -89.22 -37.81
CA LYS A 721 58.98 -90.13 -37.32
C LYS A 721 58.54 -91.60 -37.41
N GLU A 722 57.28 -91.91 -37.07
CA GLU A 722 56.74 -93.26 -37.28
C GLU A 722 56.64 -93.64 -38.76
N LYS A 723 56.19 -92.71 -39.60
CA LYS A 723 56.04 -92.92 -41.05
C LYS A 723 57.38 -93.17 -41.75
N LEU A 724 58.44 -92.44 -41.36
CA LEU A 724 59.80 -92.65 -41.87
C LEU A 724 60.37 -94.01 -41.46
N ASN A 725 60.16 -94.44 -40.21
CA ASN A 725 60.62 -95.75 -39.75
C ASN A 725 59.96 -96.90 -40.54
N ARG A 726 58.66 -96.79 -40.84
CA ARG A 726 57.93 -97.79 -41.64
C ARG A 726 58.41 -97.86 -43.10
N SER A 727 58.64 -96.72 -43.76
CA SER A 727 59.13 -96.70 -45.14
C SER A 727 60.57 -97.22 -45.26
N THR A 728 61.42 -96.93 -44.27
CA THR A 728 62.83 -97.39 -44.26
C THR A 728 62.95 -98.91 -44.13
N LEU A 729 62.03 -99.53 -43.38
CA LEU A 729 61.96 -100.99 -43.24
C LEU A 729 61.46 -101.68 -44.54
N ALA A 730 60.48 -101.06 -45.21
CA ALA A 730 59.90 -101.57 -46.46
C ALA A 730 60.89 -101.50 -47.64
N PHE A 731 61.71 -100.45 -47.71
CA PHE A 731 62.74 -100.28 -48.74
C PHE A 731 63.82 -101.37 -48.67
N LYS A 732 64.34 -101.68 -47.48
CA LYS A 732 65.34 -102.74 -47.30
C LYS A 732 64.84 -104.12 -47.73
N LYS A 733 63.57 -104.43 -47.47
CA LYS A 733 62.96 -105.73 -47.81
C LYS A 733 62.78 -105.91 -49.31
N ARG A 734 62.40 -104.86 -50.04
CA ARG A 734 62.19 -104.91 -51.49
C ARG A 734 63.50 -104.96 -52.28
N LEU A 735 64.57 -104.37 -51.73
CA LEU A 735 65.91 -104.34 -52.33
C LEU A 735 66.51 -105.74 -52.51
N GLU A 736 66.16 -106.69 -51.62
CA GLU A 736 66.54 -108.10 -51.70
C GLU A 736 65.67 -108.91 -52.68
N GLU A 737 64.37 -108.59 -52.82
CA GLU A 737 63.41 -109.34 -53.65
C GLU A 737 63.61 -109.15 -55.16
N GLU A 738 64.19 -108.02 -55.59
CA GLU A 738 64.37 -107.64 -57.00
C GLU A 738 65.82 -107.88 -57.51
N GLY A 739 66.64 -108.62 -56.75
CA GLY A 739 67.90 -109.20 -57.22
C GLY A 739 69.12 -108.26 -57.28
N PHE A 740 69.08 -107.09 -56.64
CA PHE A 740 70.24 -106.20 -56.53
C PHE A 740 71.13 -106.61 -55.34
N THR A 741 72.42 -106.86 -55.59
CA THR A 741 73.35 -107.43 -54.58
C THR A 741 73.93 -106.39 -53.60
N SER A 742 73.66 -105.10 -53.84
CA SER A 742 73.97 -103.98 -52.92
C SER A 742 73.25 -102.70 -53.35
N GLU A 743 73.04 -101.75 -52.41
CA GLU A 743 72.51 -100.40 -52.70
C GLU A 743 73.35 -99.66 -53.76
N GLU A 744 74.66 -99.90 -53.81
CA GLU A 744 75.59 -99.32 -54.81
C GLU A 744 75.42 -99.88 -56.24
N SER A 745 74.95 -101.12 -56.39
CA SER A 745 74.69 -101.73 -57.71
C SER A 745 73.40 -101.23 -58.36
N TYR A 746 72.41 -100.88 -57.52
CA TYR A 746 71.16 -100.22 -57.88
C TYR A 746 71.39 -98.75 -58.28
N LEU A 747 72.29 -98.04 -57.60
CA LEU A 747 72.62 -96.63 -57.88
C LEU A 747 73.34 -96.39 -59.24
N LYS A 748 73.92 -97.41 -59.89
CA LYS A 748 74.70 -97.27 -61.15
C LYS A 748 73.88 -97.21 -62.44
N VAL A 749 72.67 -97.76 -62.47
CA VAL A 749 71.75 -97.72 -63.64
C VAL A 749 70.64 -96.67 -63.41
N LYS A 750 70.75 -95.91 -62.32
CA LYS A 750 69.75 -94.99 -61.81
C LYS A 750 70.00 -93.58 -62.34
N LEU A 751 69.05 -93.04 -63.09
CA LEU A 751 68.91 -91.59 -63.31
C LEU A 751 68.30 -90.95 -62.05
N SER A 752 68.71 -89.75 -61.65
CA SER A 752 68.28 -89.18 -60.37
C SER A 752 66.77 -88.86 -60.36
N SER A 753 66.15 -88.80 -59.17
CA SER A 753 64.76 -88.30 -59.07
C SER A 753 64.67 -86.84 -59.48
N SER A 754 65.77 -86.07 -59.43
CA SER A 754 65.86 -84.70 -59.95
C SER A 754 65.66 -84.67 -61.45
N ASP A 755 66.25 -85.60 -62.20
CA ASP A 755 66.10 -85.65 -63.67
C ASP A 755 64.75 -86.25 -64.08
N ARG A 756 64.17 -87.15 -63.27
CA ARG A 756 62.82 -87.70 -63.48
C ARG A 756 61.71 -86.76 -63.01
N GLN A 757 61.92 -85.98 -61.95
CA GLN A 757 60.97 -85.00 -61.41
C GLN A 757 61.14 -83.60 -61.98
N GLU A 758 62.30 -83.15 -62.47
CA GLU A 758 62.29 -81.98 -63.37
C GLU A 758 61.41 -82.28 -64.59
N ILE A 759 61.40 -83.54 -65.03
CA ILE A 759 60.51 -84.00 -66.09
C ILE A 759 59.04 -84.09 -65.61
N ARG A 760 58.79 -84.46 -64.35
CA ARG A 760 57.44 -84.65 -63.75
C ARG A 760 56.87 -83.43 -63.01
N HIS A 761 57.64 -82.36 -62.86
CA HIS A 761 57.30 -81.12 -62.13
C HIS A 761 57.19 -79.92 -63.10
N ARG A 762 57.63 -80.10 -64.35
CA ARG A 762 57.24 -79.24 -65.47
C ARG A 762 55.99 -79.78 -66.21
N LEU A 763 55.59 -81.02 -65.92
CA LEU A 763 54.23 -81.59 -65.99
C LEU A 763 53.55 -81.43 -64.62
#